data_AF-A0A2T7AR13-F1
#
_entry.id   AF-A0A2T7AR13-F1
#
_cell.length_a   1.000
_cell.length_b   1.000
_cell.length_c   1.000
_cell.angle_alpha   90.00
_cell.angle_beta   90.00
_cell.angle_gamma   90.00
#
_symmetry.space_group_name_H-M   'P 1'
#
loop_
_entity.id
_entity.type
_entity.pdbx_description
1 polymer ?
#
loop_
_entity_poly.entity_id
_entity_poly.type
_entity_poly.pdbx_seq_one_letter_code
_entity_poly.pdbx_strand_id
1 'polypeptide(L)'
;MVNRVSKKRNPFFHIPYNPRDLTGVETKGGGGKLFVNVDENYRVKLANELDSSFEALSEESRDYPELLKTLVFKIRDEAIAKSHRPMTLASDGNLEIAGHGKINEMLVAAHSASYRSLKTAILNRQTKAIKNNLSAIESIEPWTAERKTSLSSDELVRMKSIYVRLFRYNGDDANQKNIDAFREILDEEGLTYDEIIQPRNSFIFNIKELSTNDIVSIDKLLKFPGVKSAYPVPIVIPEQTDYLNAQGNSEILPPPVNGLPIVAVFDTGVSNAATALSPWIVGNDLYVLPPETDYEHGTMVSSLIINSRKINNNHSWLPDSQSRIYNVCALESAGSDTALLTERLKAAIAKRPDIKVWNLSLGGGSYKNEEFSDFAIELDHLSDQYGVLFVVASGNYIPYNYNPPLSVRRWPVNGTYPDLLSSPSESVRSLTVGSIAHLETHDSYVKVGEPTPYSRRGPGPVFTPKPDVVHLGGGVHQAWCSGNTSLNVIGPDNRVYGGFGTSFSAPIISSMAANTWRSLEGNPNISVSPSLVKALIIHAAQLNSPKYDATERRYYGAGRPQGVLESLYDSDDSFTLVFQASLIPNMKWRKSNYPIPQCLIQDGKFKGEIIITASYNPPLDPNAGSEYVRANVELSFGVLDGESMKGKVPMEGEKGSSGYESAQIEHGGKWSPVKIHRQRFPNGISGDVWGLQAKVMLRANEPVLPNPLDVNIIVTIRSLDGNNSVHSDGIRALDATNWIKNQLSNQLPINV
;
A
#
# COMPACT_ATOMS: atom_id res chain seq x y z
N MET A 1 -12.74 22.88 21.05
CA MET A 1 -12.66 22.47 19.63
C MET A 1 -13.85 23.06 18.90
N VAL A 2 -13.67 23.58 17.69
CA VAL A 2 -14.80 23.98 16.83
C VAL A 2 -15.52 22.70 16.39
N ASN A 3 -16.82 22.57 16.65
CA ASN A 3 -17.61 21.44 16.18
C ASN A 3 -17.88 21.62 14.69
N ARG A 4 -17.24 20.80 13.85
CA ARG A 4 -17.31 20.90 12.39
C ARG A 4 -18.18 19.76 11.88
N VAL A 5 -19.31 20.12 11.30
CA VAL A 5 -20.27 19.16 10.74
C VAL A 5 -20.43 19.45 9.26
N SER A 6 -20.16 18.46 8.41
CA SER A 6 -20.36 18.57 6.96
C SER A 6 -21.82 18.80 6.62
N LYS A 7 -22.08 19.66 5.64
CA LYS A 7 -23.44 20.07 5.25
C LYS A 7 -23.72 19.73 3.80
N LYS A 8 -24.86 19.09 3.55
CA LYS A 8 -25.34 18.70 2.21
C LYS A 8 -25.41 19.85 1.20
N ARG A 9 -25.55 21.09 1.67
CA ARG A 9 -25.55 22.31 0.84
C ARG A 9 -24.15 22.79 0.41
N ASN A 10 -23.09 22.19 0.96
CA ASN A 10 -21.71 22.58 0.74
C ASN A 10 -20.94 21.43 0.05
N PRO A 11 -21.25 21.08 -1.21
CA PRO A 11 -20.56 19.99 -1.90
C PRO A 11 -19.10 20.36 -2.17
N PHE A 12 -18.24 19.35 -2.24
CA PHE A 12 -16.92 19.52 -2.85
C PHE A 12 -17.08 19.84 -4.34
N PHE A 13 -16.13 20.58 -4.91
CA PHE A 13 -16.12 20.89 -6.34
C PHE A 13 -15.02 20.11 -7.07
N HIS A 14 -15.42 19.42 -8.13
CA HIS A 14 -14.53 18.75 -9.07
C HIS A 14 -14.01 19.74 -10.11
N ILE A 15 -12.70 19.74 -10.31
CA ILE A 15 -12.00 20.48 -11.35
C ILE A 15 -11.41 19.45 -12.33
N PRO A 16 -11.97 19.33 -13.55
CA PRO A 16 -11.50 18.35 -14.53
C PRO A 16 -10.12 18.71 -15.06
N TYR A 17 -9.45 17.72 -15.62
CA TYR A 17 -8.20 17.91 -16.35
C TYR A 17 -8.39 18.87 -17.53
N ASN A 18 -7.44 19.79 -17.73
CA ASN A 18 -7.36 20.63 -18.91
C ASN A 18 -5.94 20.58 -19.49
N PRO A 19 -5.74 20.23 -20.77
CA PRO A 19 -4.43 20.19 -21.39
C PRO A 19 -3.64 21.51 -21.31
N ARG A 20 -4.32 22.66 -21.20
CA ARG A 20 -3.68 23.97 -21.05
C ARG A 20 -2.98 24.16 -19.71
N ASP A 21 -3.25 23.29 -18.73
CA ASP A 21 -2.57 23.31 -17.43
C ASP A 21 -1.18 22.66 -17.49
N LEU A 22 -0.80 22.04 -18.62
CA LEU A 22 0.51 21.44 -18.82
C LEU A 22 1.50 22.41 -19.47
N THR A 23 2.70 22.47 -18.91
CA THR A 23 3.81 23.26 -19.46
C THR A 23 5.10 22.44 -19.46
N GLY A 24 5.96 22.67 -20.46
CA GLY A 24 7.26 22.01 -20.55
C GLY A 24 8.19 22.41 -19.41
N VAL A 25 9.11 21.53 -19.04
CA VAL A 25 10.14 21.79 -18.02
C VAL A 25 11.51 21.61 -18.65
N GLU A 26 12.40 22.60 -18.50
CA GLU A 26 13.83 22.41 -18.78
C GLU A 26 14.46 21.54 -17.69
N THR A 27 14.87 20.33 -18.04
CA THR A 27 15.59 19.42 -17.15
C THR A 27 17.06 19.83 -17.06
N LYS A 28 17.46 20.49 -15.97
CA LYS A 28 18.87 20.63 -15.62
C LYS A 28 19.35 19.30 -15.01
N GLY A 29 20.07 18.51 -15.80
CA GLY A 29 20.68 17.26 -15.34
C GLY A 29 21.73 17.53 -14.26
N GLY A 30 21.51 16.98 -13.05
CA GLY A 30 22.51 16.98 -12.00
C GLY A 30 23.67 16.07 -12.38
N GLY A 31 24.87 16.63 -12.57
CA GLY A 31 26.08 15.84 -12.84
C GLY A 31 26.38 14.87 -11.69
N GLY A 32 26.88 13.67 -12.02
CA GLY A 32 27.17 12.64 -11.02
C GLY A 32 28.18 13.09 -9.97
N LYS A 33 27.95 12.65 -8.72
CA LYS A 33 28.77 12.91 -7.53
C LYS A 33 29.79 11.79 -7.32
N LEU A 34 30.98 12.15 -6.83
CA LEU A 34 32.00 11.21 -6.36
C LEU A 34 31.83 11.01 -4.85
N PHE A 35 31.72 9.77 -4.38
CA PHE A 35 31.48 9.45 -2.96
C PHE A 35 32.76 9.10 -2.20
N VAL A 36 33.68 8.41 -2.85
CA VAL A 36 34.99 8.02 -2.34
C VAL A 36 36.05 8.24 -3.41
N ASN A 37 37.32 8.35 -2.99
CA ASN A 37 38.42 8.39 -3.95
C ASN A 37 38.54 7.02 -4.65
N VAL A 38 38.56 7.03 -5.98
CA VAL A 38 38.69 5.80 -6.80
C VAL A 38 40.13 5.69 -7.27
N ASP A 39 41.01 5.29 -6.35
CA ASP A 39 42.42 5.04 -6.60
C ASP A 39 42.67 3.60 -7.10
N GLU A 40 43.94 3.28 -7.36
CA GLU A 40 44.35 1.96 -7.87
C GLU A 40 44.06 0.85 -6.86
N ASN A 41 44.31 1.08 -5.57
CA ASN A 41 44.03 0.10 -4.51
C ASN A 41 42.55 -0.24 -4.44
N TYR A 42 41.68 0.77 -4.52
CA TYR A 42 40.24 0.56 -4.51
C TYR A 42 39.73 -0.19 -5.76
N ARG A 43 40.30 0.09 -6.95
CA ARG A 43 39.98 -0.66 -8.16
C ARG A 43 40.42 -2.11 -8.07
N VAL A 44 41.63 -2.37 -7.55
CA VAL A 44 42.15 -3.73 -7.31
C VAL A 44 41.28 -4.46 -6.29
N LYS A 45 40.82 -3.78 -5.23
CA LYS A 45 39.88 -4.33 -4.25
C LYS A 45 38.60 -4.83 -4.94
N LEU A 46 37.91 -3.98 -5.71
CA LEU A 46 36.68 -4.36 -6.41
C LEU A 46 36.93 -5.46 -7.45
N ALA A 47 38.09 -5.46 -8.12
CA ALA A 47 38.45 -6.52 -9.07
C ALA A 47 38.69 -7.87 -8.37
N ASN A 48 39.30 -7.88 -7.18
CA ASN A 48 39.48 -9.10 -6.39
C ASN A 48 38.14 -9.62 -5.85
N GLU A 49 37.25 -8.73 -5.39
CA GLU A 49 35.88 -9.11 -4.99
C GLU A 49 35.10 -9.71 -6.17
N LEU A 50 35.28 -9.17 -7.38
CA LEU A 50 34.72 -9.74 -8.60
C LEU A 50 35.27 -11.14 -8.87
N ASP A 51 36.58 -11.35 -8.73
CA ASP A 51 37.22 -12.66 -8.91
C ASP A 51 36.64 -13.70 -7.95
N SER A 52 36.57 -13.38 -6.66
CA SER A 52 35.98 -14.25 -5.65
C SER A 52 34.50 -14.53 -5.92
N SER A 53 33.75 -13.54 -6.41
CA SER A 53 32.33 -13.72 -6.76
C SER A 53 32.16 -14.70 -7.93
N PHE A 54 33.01 -14.61 -8.97
CA PHE A 54 32.96 -15.55 -10.10
C PHE A 54 33.44 -16.95 -9.72
N GLU A 55 34.42 -17.07 -8.83
CA GLU A 55 34.86 -18.37 -8.30
C GLU A 55 33.75 -19.07 -7.52
N ALA A 56 33.03 -18.32 -6.67
CA ALA A 56 31.87 -18.83 -5.94
C ALA A 56 30.72 -19.31 -6.86
N LEU A 57 30.62 -18.76 -8.07
CA LEU A 57 29.60 -19.11 -9.07
C LEU A 57 30.15 -20.05 -10.17
N SER A 58 31.31 -20.69 -9.92
CA SER A 58 31.98 -21.53 -10.92
C SER A 58 31.24 -22.83 -11.23
N GLU A 59 30.62 -23.46 -10.23
CA GLU A 59 29.76 -24.65 -10.42
C GLU A 59 28.56 -24.30 -11.29
N GLU A 60 27.82 -23.24 -10.95
CA GLU A 60 26.70 -22.75 -11.77
C GLU A 60 27.13 -22.42 -13.21
N SER A 61 28.35 -21.91 -13.38
CA SER A 61 28.92 -21.58 -14.69
C SER A 61 29.30 -22.80 -15.53
N ARG A 62 29.73 -23.88 -14.89
CA ARG A 62 30.05 -25.13 -15.56
C ARG A 62 28.77 -25.88 -15.94
N ASP A 63 27.81 -25.93 -15.03
CA ASP A 63 26.62 -26.75 -15.17
C ASP A 63 25.55 -26.06 -16.06
N TYR A 64 25.52 -24.72 -16.07
CA TYR A 64 24.59 -23.92 -16.89
C TYR A 64 25.31 -22.82 -17.70
N PRO A 65 26.17 -23.15 -18.67
CA PRO A 65 27.02 -22.17 -19.36
C PRO A 65 26.24 -21.07 -20.09
N GLU A 66 25.06 -21.40 -20.62
CA GLU A 66 24.21 -20.48 -21.41
C GLU A 66 23.36 -19.52 -20.55
N LEU A 67 23.19 -19.82 -19.26
CA LEU A 67 22.40 -18.97 -18.35
C LEU A 67 23.22 -17.82 -17.78
N LEU A 68 22.54 -16.73 -17.43
CA LEU A 68 23.15 -15.58 -16.78
C LEU A 68 23.39 -15.85 -15.29
N LYS A 69 24.48 -15.31 -14.76
CA LYS A 69 24.87 -15.41 -13.33
C LYS A 69 24.69 -14.07 -12.68
N THR A 70 24.08 -14.05 -11.50
CA THR A 70 23.74 -12.81 -10.81
C THR A 70 24.83 -12.39 -9.82
N LEU A 71 25.22 -11.12 -9.93
CA LEU A 71 26.09 -10.41 -9.00
C LEU A 71 25.32 -9.30 -8.30
N VAL A 72 25.76 -8.97 -7.10
CA VAL A 72 25.25 -7.86 -6.29
C VAL A 72 26.27 -6.74 -6.31
N PHE A 73 25.87 -5.58 -6.83
CA PHE A 73 26.57 -4.33 -6.57
C PHE A 73 25.97 -3.73 -5.31
N LYS A 74 26.65 -3.91 -4.17
CA LYS A 74 26.27 -3.26 -2.92
C LYS A 74 26.63 -1.80 -3.02
N ILE A 75 25.65 -0.93 -2.87
CA ILE A 75 25.75 0.53 -3.00
C ILE A 75 25.92 1.13 -1.62
N ARG A 76 26.74 2.17 -1.52
CA ARG A 76 26.93 2.92 -0.26
C ARG A 76 25.65 3.64 0.15
N ASP A 77 25.43 3.79 1.45
CA ASP A 77 24.24 4.46 2.00
C ASP A 77 24.06 5.89 1.47
N GLU A 78 25.15 6.63 1.27
CA GLU A 78 25.11 7.99 0.74
C GLU A 78 24.84 8.05 -0.77
N ALA A 79 24.91 6.91 -1.48
CA ALA A 79 24.80 6.78 -2.92
C ALA A 79 23.55 6.00 -3.39
N ILE A 80 22.58 5.75 -2.49
CA ILE A 80 21.34 5.01 -2.80
C ILE A 80 20.48 5.70 -3.88
N ALA A 81 20.58 7.03 -4.01
CA ALA A 81 19.76 7.78 -4.96
C ALA A 81 19.98 7.36 -6.43
N LYS A 82 18.89 7.36 -7.22
CA LYS A 82 18.87 6.86 -8.61
C LYS A 82 19.95 7.44 -9.53
N SER A 83 20.36 8.70 -9.31
CA SER A 83 21.37 9.40 -10.11
C SER A 83 22.78 8.84 -9.93
N HIS A 84 23.02 8.02 -8.91
CA HIS A 84 24.32 7.49 -8.56
C HIS A 84 24.50 6.02 -8.93
N ARG A 85 23.45 5.40 -9.49
CA ARG A 85 23.49 3.99 -9.83
C ARG A 85 24.60 3.66 -10.83
N PRO A 86 25.31 2.53 -10.66
CA PRO A 86 26.36 2.06 -11.55
C PRO A 86 25.94 1.66 -12.98
N MET A 87 24.97 2.35 -13.60
CA MET A 87 24.40 2.01 -14.91
C MET A 87 25.43 2.08 -16.04
N THR A 88 26.35 3.04 -15.99
CA THR A 88 27.39 3.17 -17.02
C THR A 88 28.40 2.02 -16.89
N LEU A 89 28.75 1.65 -15.65
CA LEU A 89 29.64 0.51 -15.40
C LEU A 89 29.00 -0.82 -15.84
N ALA A 90 27.72 -1.02 -15.53
CA ALA A 90 26.98 -2.22 -15.95
C ALA A 90 26.94 -2.34 -17.49
N SER A 91 26.69 -1.22 -18.18
CA SER A 91 26.72 -1.19 -19.65
C SER A 91 28.12 -1.48 -20.22
N ASP A 92 29.17 -0.86 -19.67
CA ASP A 92 30.57 -1.10 -20.09
C ASP A 92 31.00 -2.57 -19.84
N GLY A 93 30.49 -3.17 -18.77
CA GLY A 93 30.72 -4.56 -18.41
C GLY A 93 29.87 -5.57 -19.19
N ASN A 94 28.99 -5.12 -20.08
CA ASN A 94 28.01 -5.95 -20.79
C ASN A 94 27.17 -6.80 -19.82
N LEU A 95 26.60 -6.14 -18.81
CA LEU A 95 25.74 -6.74 -17.80
C LEU A 95 24.27 -6.39 -18.08
N GLU A 96 23.39 -7.35 -17.82
CA GLU A 96 21.97 -7.10 -17.75
C GLU A 96 21.55 -6.65 -16.35
N ILE A 97 20.48 -5.86 -16.27
CA ILE A 97 19.90 -5.50 -14.97
C ILE A 97 18.92 -6.59 -14.56
N ALA A 98 19.15 -7.18 -13.39
CA ALA A 98 18.32 -8.27 -12.84
C ALA A 98 17.35 -7.81 -11.75
N GLY A 99 17.31 -6.50 -11.46
CA GLY A 99 16.43 -5.90 -10.46
C GLY A 99 17.19 -5.35 -9.25
N HIS A 100 16.54 -5.38 -8.09
CA HIS A 100 17.12 -4.99 -6.80
C HIS A 100 16.79 -6.04 -5.75
N GLY A 101 17.68 -6.20 -4.79
CA GLY A 101 17.41 -6.88 -3.52
C GLY A 101 16.99 -5.82 -2.50
N LYS A 102 17.87 -5.57 -1.52
CA LYS A 102 17.72 -4.47 -0.56
C LYS A 102 17.82 -3.09 -1.22
N ILE A 103 17.46 -2.03 -0.50
CA ILE A 103 17.50 -0.65 -1.01
C ILE A 103 18.88 -0.22 -1.54
N ASN A 104 19.93 -0.80 -0.97
CA ASN A 104 21.32 -0.56 -1.32
C ASN A 104 21.93 -1.71 -2.15
N GLU A 105 21.14 -2.62 -2.70
CA GLU A 105 21.64 -3.72 -3.52
C GLU A 105 21.08 -3.63 -4.94
N MET A 106 21.96 -3.39 -5.91
CA MET A 106 21.64 -3.45 -7.33
C MET A 106 22.04 -4.82 -7.89
N LEU A 107 21.08 -5.56 -8.44
CA LEU A 107 21.32 -6.89 -8.99
C LEU A 107 21.63 -6.77 -10.49
N VAL A 108 22.75 -7.36 -10.90
CA VAL A 108 23.20 -7.39 -12.30
C VAL A 108 23.49 -8.82 -12.71
N ALA A 109 23.19 -9.17 -13.95
CA ALA A 109 23.38 -10.50 -14.48
C ALA A 109 24.41 -10.50 -15.60
N ALA A 110 25.27 -11.52 -15.61
CA ALA A 110 26.44 -11.60 -16.48
C ALA A 110 26.53 -12.97 -17.16
N HIS A 111 26.93 -12.98 -18.44
CA HIS A 111 27.49 -14.19 -19.04
C HIS A 111 28.93 -14.39 -18.57
N SER A 112 29.45 -15.62 -18.67
CA SER A 112 30.85 -15.92 -18.33
C SER A 112 31.85 -15.06 -19.12
N ALA A 113 31.51 -14.64 -20.34
CA ALA A 113 32.32 -13.73 -21.15
C ALA A 113 32.35 -12.28 -20.63
N SER A 114 31.29 -11.82 -19.96
CA SER A 114 31.17 -10.44 -19.43
C SER A 114 32.14 -10.16 -18.29
N TYR A 115 32.63 -11.20 -17.59
CA TYR A 115 33.64 -11.09 -16.52
C TYR A 115 34.87 -10.27 -16.95
N ARG A 116 35.47 -10.61 -18.10
CA ARG A 116 36.69 -9.94 -18.59
C ARG A 116 36.44 -8.47 -18.91
N SER A 117 35.29 -8.16 -19.51
CA SER A 117 34.88 -6.80 -19.84
C SER A 117 34.67 -5.96 -18.59
N LEU A 118 33.92 -6.49 -17.60
CA LEU A 118 33.68 -5.81 -16.34
C LEU A 118 34.98 -5.59 -15.54
N LYS A 119 35.84 -6.61 -15.44
CA LYS A 119 37.15 -6.48 -14.77
C LYS A 119 38.02 -5.43 -15.44
N THR A 120 38.04 -5.40 -16.78
CA THR A 120 38.75 -4.36 -17.54
C THR A 120 38.15 -2.98 -17.29
N ALA A 121 36.82 -2.85 -17.20
CA ALA A 121 36.16 -1.60 -16.89
C ALA A 121 36.53 -1.08 -15.48
N ILE A 122 36.53 -1.97 -14.48
CA ILE A 122 36.89 -1.66 -13.10
C ILE A 122 38.36 -1.23 -12.99
N LEU A 123 39.29 -1.91 -13.65
CA LEU A 123 40.72 -1.61 -13.53
C LEU A 123 41.14 -0.39 -14.38
N ASN A 124 40.65 -0.30 -15.62
CA ASN A 124 41.30 0.54 -16.63
C ASN A 124 40.47 1.77 -17.06
N ARG A 125 39.13 1.76 -16.92
CA ARG A 125 38.30 2.86 -17.43
C ARG A 125 38.36 4.09 -16.50
N GLN A 126 38.77 5.23 -17.04
CA GLN A 126 39.02 6.47 -16.29
C GLN A 126 38.00 7.60 -16.54
N THR A 127 36.89 7.33 -17.25
CA THR A 127 35.87 8.35 -17.52
C THR A 127 35.24 8.85 -16.22
N LYS A 128 34.78 10.11 -16.21
CA LYS A 128 34.12 10.71 -15.03
C LYS A 128 32.90 9.90 -14.60
N ALA A 129 32.09 9.42 -15.54
CA ALA A 129 30.92 8.60 -15.28
C ALA A 129 31.29 7.27 -14.60
N ILE A 130 32.31 6.56 -15.09
CA ILE A 130 32.77 5.31 -14.48
C ILE A 130 33.36 5.56 -13.09
N LYS A 131 34.17 6.61 -12.89
CA LYS A 131 34.68 6.95 -11.55
C LYS A 131 33.54 7.22 -10.57
N ASN A 132 32.51 7.96 -10.97
CA ASN A 132 31.34 8.20 -10.14
C ASN A 132 30.60 6.89 -9.80
N ASN A 133 30.38 6.03 -10.80
CA ASN A 133 29.74 4.72 -10.63
C ASN A 133 30.54 3.79 -9.70
N LEU A 134 31.86 3.67 -9.91
CA LEU A 134 32.74 2.90 -9.02
C LEU A 134 32.69 3.44 -7.60
N SER A 135 32.74 4.77 -7.42
CA SER A 135 32.71 5.37 -6.08
C SER A 135 31.42 5.09 -5.30
N ALA A 136 30.32 4.81 -6.00
CA ALA A 136 29.04 4.47 -5.39
C ALA A 136 28.99 3.01 -4.88
N ILE A 137 29.85 2.12 -5.38
CA ILE A 137 29.89 0.71 -5.00
C ILE A 137 30.66 0.56 -3.69
N GLU A 138 30.15 -0.24 -2.76
CA GLU A 138 30.84 -0.62 -1.54
C GLU A 138 31.62 -1.93 -1.74
N SER A 139 30.92 -2.93 -2.28
CA SER A 139 31.42 -4.27 -2.58
C SER A 139 30.72 -4.88 -3.80
N ILE A 140 31.37 -5.87 -4.41
CA ILE A 140 30.78 -6.79 -5.39
C ILE A 140 30.66 -8.17 -4.74
N GLU A 141 29.46 -8.76 -4.75
CA GLU A 141 29.16 -10.00 -4.06
C GLU A 141 28.41 -10.99 -4.97
N PRO A 142 28.55 -12.31 -4.81
CA PRO A 142 27.81 -13.30 -5.60
C PRO A 142 26.37 -13.51 -5.07
N TRP A 143 25.45 -13.91 -5.95
CA TRP A 143 24.10 -14.35 -5.55
C TRP A 143 24.01 -15.86 -5.34
N THR A 144 24.54 -16.34 -4.21
CA THR A 144 24.62 -17.77 -3.87
C THR A 144 23.32 -18.32 -3.27
N ALA A 145 23.27 -19.64 -3.04
CA ALA A 145 22.13 -20.34 -2.44
C ALA A 145 21.68 -19.72 -1.10
N GLU A 146 22.61 -19.27 -0.26
CA GLU A 146 22.33 -18.64 1.04
C GLU A 146 21.58 -17.30 0.92
N ARG A 147 21.64 -16.64 -0.25
CA ARG A 147 20.83 -15.45 -0.55
C ARG A 147 19.45 -15.78 -1.09
N LYS A 148 19.27 -16.96 -1.68
CA LYS A 148 18.00 -17.41 -2.27
C LYS A 148 16.99 -17.81 -1.19
N THR A 149 17.45 -18.37 -0.07
CA THR A 149 16.58 -18.82 1.04
C THR A 149 17.30 -18.70 2.39
N SER A 150 16.54 -18.49 3.46
CA SER A 150 17.03 -18.59 4.85
C SER A 150 16.82 -19.97 5.48
N LEU A 151 16.20 -20.90 4.74
CA LEU A 151 15.86 -22.25 5.18
C LEU A 151 16.71 -23.28 4.44
N SER A 152 17.09 -24.34 5.13
CA SER A 152 17.70 -25.51 4.51
C SER A 152 16.71 -26.27 3.62
N SER A 153 17.22 -27.10 2.71
CA SER A 153 16.39 -27.95 1.85
C SER A 153 15.49 -28.90 2.66
N ASP A 154 15.97 -29.43 3.79
CA ASP A 154 15.15 -30.27 4.70
C ASP A 154 13.97 -29.47 5.29
N GLU A 155 14.21 -28.24 5.73
CA GLU A 155 13.15 -27.37 6.25
C GLU A 155 12.14 -27.00 5.15
N LEU A 156 12.59 -26.65 3.94
CA LEU A 156 11.72 -26.31 2.81
C LEU A 156 10.79 -27.46 2.44
N VAL A 157 11.33 -28.67 2.34
CA VAL A 157 10.58 -29.87 2.00
C VAL A 157 9.49 -30.18 3.03
N ARG A 158 9.76 -29.96 4.33
CA ARG A 158 8.76 -30.15 5.40
C ARG A 158 7.56 -29.22 5.30
N MET A 159 7.67 -28.12 4.55
CA MET A 159 6.57 -27.18 4.33
C MET A 159 5.54 -27.67 3.32
N LYS A 160 5.79 -28.81 2.64
CA LYS A 160 4.96 -29.43 1.57
C LYS A 160 4.80 -28.59 0.30
N SER A 161 4.85 -27.27 0.39
CA SER A 161 4.81 -26.39 -0.77
C SER A 161 5.69 -25.17 -0.58
N ILE A 162 6.39 -24.79 -1.65
CA ILE A 162 7.28 -23.63 -1.68
C ILE A 162 7.05 -22.83 -2.96
N TYR A 163 7.26 -21.51 -2.86
CA TYR A 163 7.43 -20.64 -4.02
C TYR A 163 8.90 -20.57 -4.40
N VAL A 164 9.16 -20.71 -5.69
CA VAL A 164 10.46 -20.42 -6.30
C VAL A 164 10.28 -19.32 -7.33
N ARG A 165 10.89 -18.16 -7.06
CA ARG A 165 10.86 -16.98 -7.94
C ARG A 165 12.09 -16.98 -8.83
N LEU A 166 11.88 -16.79 -10.13
CA LEU A 166 12.99 -16.62 -11.07
C LEU A 166 13.42 -15.16 -11.21
N PHE A 167 14.68 -14.97 -11.57
CA PHE A 167 15.15 -13.68 -12.07
C PHE A 167 14.42 -13.28 -13.35
N ARG A 168 14.11 -11.99 -13.45
CA ARG A 168 13.68 -11.36 -14.69
C ARG A 168 14.76 -10.39 -15.16
N TYR A 169 15.25 -10.60 -16.37
CA TYR A 169 16.23 -9.79 -17.07
C TYR A 169 15.56 -8.84 -18.07
N ASN A 170 16.34 -7.97 -18.70
CA ASN A 170 15.80 -7.03 -19.69
C ASN A 170 15.56 -7.71 -21.05
N GLY A 171 16.35 -8.73 -21.40
CA GLY A 171 16.20 -9.49 -22.65
C GLY A 171 15.14 -10.60 -22.56
N ASP A 172 14.16 -10.59 -23.47
CA ASP A 172 13.11 -11.61 -23.54
C ASP A 172 13.68 -13.03 -23.81
N ASP A 173 14.73 -13.15 -24.63
CA ASP A 173 15.41 -14.43 -24.92
C ASP A 173 16.06 -15.03 -23.67
N ALA A 174 16.74 -14.20 -22.87
CA ALA A 174 17.36 -14.64 -21.61
C ALA A 174 16.30 -15.07 -20.59
N ASN A 175 15.17 -14.36 -20.52
CA ASN A 175 14.03 -14.73 -19.67
C ASN A 175 13.44 -16.08 -20.09
N GLN A 176 13.17 -16.26 -21.39
CA GLN A 176 12.57 -17.48 -21.90
C GLN A 176 13.48 -18.69 -21.68
N LYS A 177 14.78 -18.57 -21.98
CA LYS A 177 15.78 -19.60 -21.69
C LYS A 177 15.84 -19.95 -20.21
N ASN A 178 15.76 -18.96 -19.34
CA ASN A 178 15.77 -19.17 -17.89
C ASN A 178 14.55 -19.97 -17.42
N ILE A 179 13.36 -19.62 -17.92
CA ILE A 179 12.10 -20.29 -17.60
C ILE A 179 12.11 -21.73 -18.13
N ASP A 180 12.49 -21.93 -19.39
CA ASP A 180 12.48 -23.25 -20.03
C ASP A 180 13.49 -24.20 -19.38
N ALA A 181 14.70 -23.72 -19.08
CA ALA A 181 15.69 -24.52 -18.35
C ALA A 181 15.24 -24.86 -16.93
N PHE A 182 14.50 -23.97 -16.25
CA PHE A 182 13.96 -24.28 -14.94
C PHE A 182 12.84 -25.32 -14.99
N ARG A 183 11.94 -25.22 -15.99
CA ARG A 183 10.89 -26.24 -16.24
C ARG A 183 11.50 -27.61 -16.51
N GLU A 184 12.53 -27.68 -17.34
CA GLU A 184 13.23 -28.93 -17.65
C GLU A 184 13.75 -29.61 -16.38
N ILE A 185 14.33 -28.84 -15.44
CA ILE A 185 14.78 -29.39 -14.15
C ILE A 185 13.60 -29.89 -13.31
N LEU A 186 12.50 -29.13 -13.23
CA LEU A 186 11.33 -29.58 -12.46
C LEU A 186 10.76 -30.90 -13.02
N ASP A 187 10.68 -31.01 -14.35
CA ASP A 187 10.18 -32.19 -15.04
C ASP A 187 11.13 -33.39 -14.91
N GLU A 188 12.44 -33.18 -15.02
CA GLU A 188 13.49 -34.20 -14.80
C GLU A 188 13.45 -34.79 -13.39
N GLU A 189 13.26 -33.92 -12.39
CA GLU A 189 13.19 -34.30 -10.97
C GLU A 189 11.81 -34.86 -10.60
N GLY A 190 10.82 -34.84 -11.51
CA GLY A 190 9.47 -35.34 -11.28
C GLY A 190 8.68 -34.51 -10.26
N LEU A 191 8.99 -33.22 -10.12
CA LEU A 191 8.35 -32.33 -9.17
C LEU A 191 7.00 -31.82 -9.71
N THR A 192 5.98 -31.79 -8.85
CA THR A 192 4.67 -31.23 -9.21
C THR A 192 4.66 -29.73 -8.96
N TYR A 193 4.22 -28.93 -9.93
CA TYR A 193 4.20 -27.47 -9.79
C TYR A 193 3.04 -26.80 -10.54
N ASP A 194 2.69 -25.59 -10.08
CA ASP A 194 1.93 -24.61 -10.87
C ASP A 194 2.81 -23.41 -11.23
N GLU A 195 2.45 -22.72 -12.30
CA GLU A 195 3.05 -21.44 -12.68
C GLU A 195 2.15 -20.27 -12.31
N ILE A 196 2.71 -19.30 -11.60
CA ILE A 196 2.07 -18.03 -11.27
C ILE A 196 2.78 -16.93 -12.04
N ILE A 197 2.07 -16.33 -13.00
CA ILE A 197 2.56 -15.22 -13.81
C ILE A 197 2.10 -13.92 -13.16
N GLN A 198 3.05 -13.20 -12.56
CA GLN A 198 2.85 -11.87 -11.98
C GLN A 198 3.01 -10.76 -13.03
N PRO A 199 2.57 -9.52 -12.73
CA PRO A 199 2.73 -8.37 -13.61
C PRO A 199 4.13 -8.21 -14.18
N ARG A 200 4.21 -7.73 -15.43
CA ARG A 200 5.45 -7.60 -16.22
C ARG A 200 6.19 -8.93 -16.45
N ASN A 201 5.45 -10.04 -16.54
CA ASN A 201 5.97 -11.37 -16.82
C ASN A 201 7.02 -11.82 -15.80
N SER A 202 6.77 -11.56 -14.51
CA SER A 202 7.57 -12.16 -13.44
C SER A 202 7.01 -13.54 -13.13
N PHE A 203 7.86 -14.56 -13.04
CA PHE A 203 7.45 -15.95 -12.85
C PHE A 203 7.75 -16.43 -11.43
N ILE A 204 6.74 -17.06 -10.83
CA ILE A 204 6.87 -17.84 -9.60
C ILE A 204 6.36 -19.25 -9.90
N PHE A 205 7.13 -20.24 -9.51
CA PHE A 205 6.73 -21.65 -9.52
C PHE A 205 6.27 -22.04 -8.11
N ASN A 206 5.03 -22.52 -7.99
CA ASN A 206 4.52 -23.12 -6.77
C ASN A 206 4.78 -24.62 -6.82
N ILE A 207 5.86 -25.06 -6.18
CA ILE A 207 6.23 -26.48 -6.12
C ILE A 207 5.45 -27.10 -4.97
N LYS A 208 4.71 -28.17 -5.26
CA LYS A 208 3.73 -28.79 -4.36
C LYS A 208 4.12 -30.22 -4.01
N GLU A 209 3.40 -30.76 -3.04
CA GLU A 209 3.47 -32.18 -2.63
C GLU A 209 4.88 -32.64 -2.23
N LEU A 210 5.70 -31.71 -1.73
CA LEU A 210 7.07 -32.01 -1.32
C LEU A 210 7.11 -33.01 -0.17
N SER A 211 8.09 -33.90 -0.26
CA SER A 211 8.35 -35.00 0.64
C SER A 211 9.85 -35.11 0.93
N THR A 212 10.23 -35.79 2.01
CA THR A 212 11.66 -35.95 2.40
C THR A 212 12.55 -36.56 1.31
N ASN A 213 11.97 -37.17 0.27
CA ASN A 213 12.72 -37.70 -0.87
C ASN A 213 13.21 -36.59 -1.82
N ASP A 214 12.61 -35.40 -1.76
CA ASP A 214 12.86 -34.31 -2.70
C ASP A 214 13.99 -33.37 -2.24
N ILE A 215 14.66 -33.67 -1.12
CA ILE A 215 15.72 -32.82 -0.54
C ILE A 215 16.85 -32.55 -1.55
N VAL A 216 17.25 -33.57 -2.30
CA VAL A 216 18.31 -33.45 -3.32
C VAL A 216 17.84 -32.59 -4.49
N SER A 217 16.60 -32.78 -4.94
CA SER A 217 15.99 -31.99 -6.00
C SER A 217 15.90 -30.52 -5.59
N ILE A 218 15.46 -30.21 -4.35
CA ILE A 218 15.43 -28.84 -3.84
C ILE A 218 16.83 -28.22 -3.76
N ASP A 219 17.87 -28.97 -3.35
CA ASP A 219 19.25 -28.47 -3.38
C ASP A 219 19.72 -28.12 -4.81
N LYS A 220 19.36 -28.95 -5.81
CA LYS A 220 19.61 -28.66 -7.24
C LYS A 220 18.90 -27.38 -7.69
N LEU A 221 17.65 -27.17 -7.29
CA LEU A 221 16.90 -25.93 -7.59
C LEU A 221 17.54 -24.70 -6.95
N LEU A 222 18.00 -24.79 -5.70
CA LEU A 222 18.68 -23.69 -5.01
C LEU A 222 20.04 -23.36 -5.65
N LYS A 223 20.69 -24.32 -6.33
CA LYS A 223 21.92 -24.10 -7.11
C LYS A 223 21.66 -23.65 -8.55
N PHE A 224 20.40 -23.57 -8.97
CA PHE A 224 20.08 -23.04 -10.30
C PHE A 224 20.34 -21.52 -10.36
N PRO A 225 21.13 -21.02 -11.33
CA PRO A 225 21.53 -19.61 -11.40
C PRO A 225 20.33 -18.66 -11.61
N GLY A 226 19.28 -19.17 -12.26
CA GLY A 226 18.07 -18.44 -12.56
C GLY A 226 17.14 -18.18 -11.38
N VAL A 227 17.33 -18.86 -10.24
CA VAL A 227 16.50 -18.67 -9.04
C VAL A 227 16.91 -17.40 -8.31
N LYS A 228 15.95 -16.48 -8.16
CA LYS A 228 16.09 -15.30 -7.31
C LYS A 228 15.90 -15.66 -5.85
N SER A 229 14.82 -16.37 -5.53
CA SER A 229 14.49 -16.74 -4.14
C SER A 229 13.61 -17.97 -4.06
N ALA A 230 13.70 -18.70 -2.96
CA ALA A 230 12.81 -19.81 -2.61
C ALA A 230 12.33 -19.67 -1.16
N TYR A 231 11.04 -19.85 -0.92
CA TYR A 231 10.45 -19.71 0.42
C TYR A 231 9.14 -20.48 0.54
N PRO A 232 8.71 -20.84 1.77
CA PRO A 232 7.44 -21.53 1.98
C PRO A 232 6.27 -20.70 1.47
N VAL A 233 5.26 -21.35 0.91
CA VAL A 233 4.05 -20.66 0.48
C VAL A 233 3.41 -20.00 1.71
N PRO A 234 3.19 -18.66 1.70
CA PRO A 234 2.58 -18.00 2.83
C PRO A 234 1.14 -18.50 3.07
N ILE A 235 0.80 -18.69 4.34
CA ILE A 235 -0.56 -18.98 4.80
C ILE A 235 -1.22 -17.69 5.29
N VAL A 236 -2.47 -17.50 4.91
CA VAL A 236 -3.34 -16.43 5.34
C VAL A 236 -4.42 -17.03 6.24
N ILE A 237 -4.73 -16.35 7.34
CA ILE A 237 -5.76 -16.75 8.30
C ILE A 237 -6.83 -15.65 8.43
N PRO A 238 -8.03 -16.00 8.94
CA PRO A 238 -8.99 -14.99 9.39
C PRO A 238 -8.38 -14.16 10.54
N GLU A 239 -8.45 -12.82 10.46
CA GLU A 239 -7.81 -11.93 11.43
C GLU A 239 -8.72 -11.67 12.65
N GLN A 240 -9.01 -12.70 13.44
CA GLN A 240 -9.77 -12.58 14.71
C GLN A 240 -8.89 -12.91 15.91
N THR A 241 -8.99 -12.09 16.96
CA THR A 241 -8.21 -12.34 18.18
C THR A 241 -9.00 -13.10 19.24
N ASP A 242 -10.23 -12.67 19.54
CA ASP A 242 -11.11 -13.31 20.54
C ASP A 242 -12.55 -12.76 20.42
N TYR A 243 -13.53 -13.48 20.95
CA TYR A 243 -14.92 -13.03 21.09
C TYR A 243 -15.59 -13.61 22.35
N LEU A 244 -16.46 -12.84 23.00
CA LEU A 244 -17.23 -13.27 24.18
C LEU A 244 -18.52 -13.98 23.78
N ASN A 245 -18.97 -14.91 24.64
CA ASN A 245 -20.26 -15.59 24.57
C ASN A 245 -21.45 -14.66 24.28
N ALA A 246 -22.43 -15.19 23.56
CA ALA A 246 -23.60 -14.47 23.07
C ALA A 246 -24.30 -13.59 24.14
N GLN A 247 -24.46 -12.30 23.83
CA GLN A 247 -25.12 -11.30 24.68
C GLN A 247 -26.63 -11.18 24.42
N GLY A 248 -27.17 -11.78 23.35
CA GLY A 248 -28.59 -11.75 23.01
C GLY A 248 -28.92 -12.18 21.57
N ASN A 249 -30.21 -12.18 21.19
CA ASN A 249 -30.69 -12.52 19.84
C ASN A 249 -30.62 -11.33 18.86
N SER A 250 -30.38 -11.61 17.58
CA SER A 250 -30.13 -10.65 16.48
C SER A 250 -31.38 -10.07 15.78
N GLU A 251 -32.51 -9.83 16.46
CA GLU A 251 -33.71 -9.21 15.83
C GLU A 251 -33.50 -7.72 15.44
N ILE A 252 -32.25 -7.28 15.23
CA ILE A 252 -31.80 -5.90 15.36
C ILE A 252 -31.69 -5.17 14.00
N LEU A 253 -31.66 -5.90 12.88
CA LEU A 253 -31.45 -5.32 11.55
C LEU A 253 -32.78 -5.05 10.80
N PRO A 254 -33.02 -3.82 10.32
CA PRO A 254 -34.15 -3.54 9.44
C PRO A 254 -33.98 -4.27 8.09
N PRO A 255 -35.03 -4.38 7.26
CA PRO A 255 -34.87 -4.84 5.89
C PRO A 255 -34.04 -3.83 5.06
N PRO A 256 -33.25 -4.28 4.06
CA PRO A 256 -32.45 -3.39 3.25
C PRO A 256 -33.29 -2.47 2.39
N VAL A 257 -32.95 -1.19 2.37
CA VAL A 257 -33.56 -0.23 1.44
C VAL A 257 -33.09 -0.49 -0.01
N ASN A 258 -33.84 0.05 -0.96
CA ASN A 258 -33.49 -0.06 -2.38
C ASN A 258 -32.31 0.84 -2.73
N GLY A 259 -31.46 0.33 -3.63
CA GLY A 259 -30.30 1.09 -4.08
C GLY A 259 -29.19 1.19 -3.04
N LEU A 260 -28.97 0.24 -2.15
CA LEU A 260 -27.71 0.20 -1.41
C LEU A 260 -26.57 -0.30 -2.32
N PRO A 261 -25.32 0.17 -2.13
CA PRO A 261 -24.18 -0.41 -2.82
C PRO A 261 -23.93 -1.85 -2.34
N ILE A 262 -23.17 -2.61 -3.12
CA ILE A 262 -22.79 -3.99 -2.80
C ILE A 262 -21.30 -3.99 -2.44
N VAL A 263 -20.96 -4.68 -1.35
CA VAL A 263 -19.58 -5.02 -0.97
C VAL A 263 -19.40 -6.52 -1.08
N ALA A 264 -18.35 -6.95 -1.78
CA ALA A 264 -17.95 -8.36 -1.77
C ALA A 264 -17.15 -8.65 -0.49
N VAL A 265 -17.47 -9.75 0.19
CA VAL A 265 -16.78 -10.20 1.40
C VAL A 265 -16.05 -11.48 1.07
N PHE A 266 -14.73 -11.39 0.93
CA PHE A 266 -13.85 -12.53 0.67
C PHE A 266 -13.31 -13.06 2.00
N ASP A 267 -13.93 -14.12 2.52
CA ASP A 267 -13.75 -14.57 3.90
C ASP A 267 -14.17 -16.05 4.08
N THR A 268 -14.38 -16.50 5.32
CA THR A 268 -14.86 -17.86 5.66
C THR A 268 -16.30 -18.11 5.24
N GLY A 269 -17.04 -17.07 4.82
CA GLY A 269 -18.41 -17.18 4.35
C GLY A 269 -19.45 -16.76 5.39
N VAL A 270 -20.71 -16.62 4.96
CA VAL A 270 -21.83 -16.23 5.81
C VAL A 270 -22.73 -17.43 6.11
N SER A 271 -23.03 -17.64 7.39
CA SER A 271 -23.89 -18.72 7.85
C SER A 271 -25.35 -18.49 7.44
N ASN A 272 -25.99 -19.55 6.92
CA ASN A 272 -27.44 -19.55 6.66
C ASN A 272 -28.28 -19.49 7.95
N ALA A 273 -27.71 -19.89 9.09
CA ALA A 273 -28.41 -19.81 10.38
C ALA A 273 -28.49 -18.37 10.90
N ALA A 274 -27.62 -17.46 10.44
CA ALA A 274 -27.64 -16.02 10.74
C ALA A 274 -28.75 -15.29 9.97
N THR A 275 -30.00 -15.65 10.23
CA THR A 275 -31.20 -15.19 9.51
C THR A 275 -31.38 -13.67 9.44
N ALA A 276 -30.81 -12.91 10.38
CA ALA A 276 -30.81 -11.44 10.33
C ALA A 276 -30.02 -10.88 9.13
N LEU A 277 -29.04 -11.62 8.61
CA LEU A 277 -28.23 -11.21 7.46
C LEU A 277 -28.86 -11.65 6.14
N SER A 278 -29.70 -12.69 6.10
CA SER A 278 -30.25 -13.25 4.86
C SER A 278 -30.86 -12.22 3.90
N PRO A 279 -31.65 -11.22 4.35
CA PRO A 279 -32.20 -10.20 3.45
C PRO A 279 -31.14 -9.33 2.76
N TRP A 280 -29.95 -9.23 3.34
CA TRP A 280 -28.84 -8.37 2.91
C TRP A 280 -27.87 -9.07 1.95
N ILE A 281 -27.92 -10.40 1.87
CA ILE A 281 -27.07 -11.19 0.97
C ILE A 281 -27.68 -11.19 -0.43
N VAL A 282 -26.94 -10.68 -1.42
CA VAL A 282 -27.39 -10.59 -2.83
C VAL A 282 -26.89 -11.74 -3.70
N GLY A 283 -25.96 -12.55 -3.20
CA GLY A 283 -25.40 -13.68 -3.92
C GLY A 283 -24.21 -14.30 -3.19
N ASN A 284 -23.79 -15.48 -3.66
CA ASN A 284 -22.75 -16.28 -3.04
C ASN A 284 -21.83 -16.92 -4.09
N ASP A 285 -20.54 -16.92 -3.84
CA ASP A 285 -19.57 -17.85 -4.43
C ASP A 285 -18.99 -18.73 -3.30
N LEU A 286 -19.13 -20.06 -3.42
CA LEU A 286 -18.71 -21.02 -2.40
C LEU A 286 -17.56 -21.86 -2.93
N TYR A 287 -16.33 -21.51 -2.54
CA TYR A 287 -15.12 -22.27 -2.85
C TYR A 287 -14.71 -23.21 -1.71
N VAL A 288 -15.15 -22.91 -0.49
CA VAL A 288 -14.94 -23.71 0.72
C VAL A 288 -16.30 -24.15 1.26
N LEU A 289 -16.39 -25.40 1.72
CA LEU A 289 -17.60 -25.98 2.31
C LEU A 289 -17.30 -26.45 3.74
N PRO A 290 -18.31 -26.72 4.57
CA PRO A 290 -18.09 -27.35 5.87
C PRO A 290 -17.59 -28.78 5.67
N PRO A 291 -16.65 -29.27 6.52
CA PRO A 291 -16.20 -28.66 7.77
C PRO A 291 -14.99 -27.73 7.65
N GLU A 292 -14.45 -27.46 6.45
CA GLU A 292 -13.29 -26.59 6.28
C GLU A 292 -13.58 -25.10 6.57
N THR A 293 -14.86 -24.73 6.58
CA THR A 293 -15.35 -23.45 7.09
C THR A 293 -16.39 -23.62 8.20
N ASP A 294 -16.30 -22.75 9.21
CA ASP A 294 -17.25 -22.59 10.32
C ASP A 294 -18.22 -21.39 10.13
N TYR A 295 -18.02 -20.60 9.08
CA TYR A 295 -18.73 -19.34 8.81
C TYR A 295 -18.67 -18.28 9.92
N GLU A 296 -17.85 -18.43 10.96
CA GLU A 296 -17.88 -17.54 12.12
C GLU A 296 -17.43 -16.13 11.73
N HIS A 297 -16.19 -16.04 11.24
CA HIS A 297 -15.54 -14.77 10.94
C HIS A 297 -16.26 -14.01 9.81
N GLY A 298 -16.57 -14.67 8.70
CA GLY A 298 -17.27 -14.05 7.57
C GLY A 298 -18.67 -13.52 7.91
N THR A 299 -19.39 -14.19 8.82
CA THR A 299 -20.70 -13.70 9.32
C THR A 299 -20.52 -12.43 10.17
N MET A 300 -19.55 -12.42 11.09
CA MET A 300 -19.26 -11.27 11.96
C MET A 300 -18.82 -10.04 11.15
N VAL A 301 -17.92 -10.22 10.19
CA VAL A 301 -17.47 -9.16 9.26
C VAL A 301 -18.63 -8.60 8.46
N SER A 302 -19.47 -9.47 7.88
CA SER A 302 -20.63 -9.07 7.07
C SER A 302 -21.63 -8.25 7.88
N SER A 303 -21.82 -8.56 9.16
CA SER A 303 -22.73 -7.82 10.04
C SER A 303 -22.35 -6.33 10.16
N LEU A 304 -21.04 -6.02 10.23
CA LEU A 304 -20.54 -4.65 10.37
C LEU A 304 -20.63 -3.86 9.07
N ILE A 305 -20.50 -4.52 7.91
CA ILE A 305 -20.71 -3.89 6.59
C ILE A 305 -22.18 -3.49 6.41
N ILE A 306 -23.09 -4.36 6.87
CA ILE A 306 -24.53 -4.14 6.78
C ILE A 306 -24.94 -2.94 7.60
N ASN A 307 -24.68 -2.94 8.91
CA ASN A 307 -25.06 -1.83 9.79
C ASN A 307 -24.30 -1.83 11.12
N SER A 308 -23.01 -1.50 11.08
CA SER A 308 -22.18 -1.40 12.28
C SER A 308 -22.80 -0.53 13.38
N ARG A 309 -23.35 0.65 13.02
CA ARG A 309 -23.92 1.60 13.98
C ARG A 309 -25.11 1.03 14.75
N LYS A 310 -26.07 0.40 14.06
CA LYS A 310 -27.27 -0.17 14.69
C LYS A 310 -26.93 -1.33 15.64
N ILE A 311 -26.02 -2.22 15.23
CA ILE A 311 -25.59 -3.38 16.03
C ILE A 311 -24.86 -2.92 17.31
N ASN A 312 -24.20 -1.76 17.24
CA ASN A 312 -23.43 -1.18 18.34
C ASN A 312 -24.17 -0.01 19.01
N ASN A 313 -25.47 -0.19 19.29
CA ASN A 313 -26.29 0.73 20.10
C ASN A 313 -26.28 2.20 19.62
N ASN A 314 -26.23 2.40 18.30
CA ASN A 314 -26.18 3.71 17.65
C ASN A 314 -24.97 4.59 18.02
N HIS A 315 -23.85 3.97 18.41
CA HIS A 315 -22.64 4.69 18.80
C HIS A 315 -22.23 5.74 17.75
N SER A 316 -22.01 6.98 18.19
CA SER A 316 -21.84 8.15 17.30
C SER A 316 -20.56 8.14 16.46
N TRP A 317 -19.56 7.33 16.82
CA TRP A 317 -18.33 7.17 16.04
C TRP A 317 -18.46 6.13 14.92
N LEU A 318 -19.57 5.40 14.84
CA LEU A 318 -19.86 4.49 13.73
C LEU A 318 -20.71 5.22 12.68
N PRO A 319 -20.38 5.06 11.38
CA PRO A 319 -21.11 5.74 10.32
C PRO A 319 -22.50 5.13 10.11
N ASP A 320 -23.42 5.92 9.55
CA ASP A 320 -24.74 5.46 9.10
C ASP A 320 -24.72 4.65 7.79
N SER A 321 -23.53 4.45 7.20
CA SER A 321 -23.39 3.75 5.93
C SER A 321 -23.79 2.29 6.05
N GLN A 322 -24.59 1.83 5.08
CA GLN A 322 -25.05 0.45 4.96
C GLN A 322 -24.73 -0.06 3.55
N SER A 323 -24.44 -1.36 3.44
CA SER A 323 -24.19 -2.01 2.15
C SER A 323 -24.79 -3.41 2.13
N ARG A 324 -25.19 -3.87 0.95
CA ARG A 324 -25.54 -5.28 0.71
C ARG A 324 -24.28 -6.11 0.55
N ILE A 325 -24.39 -7.41 0.79
CA ILE A 325 -23.26 -8.33 0.81
C ILE A 325 -23.31 -9.25 -0.40
N TYR A 326 -22.20 -9.34 -1.12
CA TYR A 326 -21.92 -10.50 -1.95
C TYR A 326 -20.92 -11.39 -1.22
N ASN A 327 -21.38 -12.57 -0.81
CA ASN A 327 -20.60 -13.47 0.03
C ASN A 327 -19.65 -14.30 -0.84
N VAL A 328 -18.36 -14.26 -0.57
CA VAL A 328 -17.34 -15.09 -1.25
C VAL A 328 -16.65 -15.93 -0.17
N CYS A 329 -17.16 -17.16 0.00
CA CYS A 329 -16.63 -18.13 0.94
C CYS A 329 -15.42 -18.81 0.31
N ALA A 330 -14.23 -18.30 0.62
CA ALA A 330 -12.99 -18.66 -0.06
C ALA A 330 -11.79 -18.88 0.87
N LEU A 331 -11.96 -18.66 2.17
CA LEU A 331 -10.93 -18.84 3.20
C LEU A 331 -11.33 -19.99 4.13
N GLU A 332 -10.43 -20.94 4.33
CA GLU A 332 -10.60 -22.02 5.31
C GLU A 332 -10.40 -21.48 6.73
N SER A 333 -11.13 -22.01 7.72
CA SER A 333 -11.03 -21.58 9.12
C SER A 333 -9.64 -21.81 9.72
N ALA A 334 -8.93 -22.86 9.25
CA ALA A 334 -7.57 -23.17 9.65
C ALA A 334 -6.50 -22.34 8.90
N GLY A 335 -6.91 -21.51 7.95
CA GLY A 335 -6.03 -20.77 7.05
C GLY A 335 -5.81 -21.47 5.71
N SER A 336 -5.42 -20.67 4.72
CA SER A 336 -5.25 -21.10 3.33
C SER A 336 -3.97 -20.56 2.75
N ASP A 337 -3.39 -21.28 1.81
CA ASP A 337 -2.23 -20.80 1.08
C ASP A 337 -2.60 -19.65 0.12
N THR A 338 -1.65 -18.75 -0.10
CA THR A 338 -1.87 -17.55 -0.95
C THR A 338 -2.07 -17.87 -2.43
N ALA A 339 -1.63 -19.02 -2.94
CA ALA A 339 -1.81 -19.40 -4.34
C ALA A 339 -3.29 -19.69 -4.62
N LEU A 340 -3.89 -20.51 -3.76
CA LEU A 340 -5.29 -20.89 -3.83
C LEU A 340 -6.21 -19.68 -3.60
N LEU A 341 -5.88 -18.83 -2.63
CA LEU A 341 -6.64 -17.59 -2.40
C LEU A 341 -6.58 -16.65 -3.60
N THR A 342 -5.41 -16.54 -4.25
CA THR A 342 -5.25 -15.75 -5.47
C THR A 342 -6.15 -16.26 -6.59
N GLU A 343 -6.17 -17.57 -6.83
CA GLU A 343 -7.01 -18.19 -7.86
C GLU A 343 -8.50 -17.93 -7.58
N ARG A 344 -8.95 -18.20 -6.34
CA ARG A 344 -10.33 -17.99 -5.90
C ARG A 344 -10.75 -16.54 -6.03
N LEU A 345 -9.89 -15.60 -5.61
CA LEU A 345 -10.16 -14.16 -5.68
C LEU A 345 -10.28 -13.68 -7.12
N LYS A 346 -9.34 -14.09 -7.99
CA LYS A 346 -9.36 -13.76 -9.43
C LYS A 346 -10.64 -14.27 -10.09
N ALA A 347 -11.04 -15.51 -9.79
CA ALA A 347 -12.27 -16.09 -10.30
C ALA A 347 -13.52 -15.34 -9.81
N ALA A 348 -13.58 -14.97 -8.52
CA ALA A 348 -14.72 -14.27 -7.94
C ALA A 348 -14.89 -12.86 -8.52
N ILE A 349 -13.80 -12.09 -8.65
CA ILE A 349 -13.84 -10.72 -9.22
C ILE A 349 -14.28 -10.76 -10.68
N ALA A 350 -13.76 -11.70 -11.46
CA ALA A 350 -14.13 -11.85 -12.87
C ALA A 350 -15.63 -12.11 -13.08
N LYS A 351 -16.29 -12.80 -12.14
CA LYS A 351 -17.75 -13.03 -12.19
C LYS A 351 -18.57 -11.79 -11.85
N ARG A 352 -18.03 -10.85 -11.07
CA ARG A 352 -18.76 -9.69 -10.53
C ARG A 352 -18.04 -8.37 -10.79
N PRO A 353 -17.83 -7.98 -12.07
CA PRO A 353 -17.20 -6.71 -12.43
C PRO A 353 -18.02 -5.48 -12.00
N ASP A 354 -19.29 -5.67 -11.66
CA ASP A 354 -20.19 -4.66 -11.10
C ASP A 354 -19.86 -4.28 -9.65
N ILE A 355 -19.20 -5.16 -8.89
CA ILE A 355 -18.82 -4.89 -7.50
C ILE A 355 -17.45 -4.21 -7.46
N LYS A 356 -17.44 -2.94 -7.01
CA LYS A 356 -16.25 -2.09 -7.01
C LYS A 356 -15.47 -2.06 -5.69
N VAL A 357 -16.04 -2.56 -4.60
CA VAL A 357 -15.39 -2.61 -3.28
C VAL A 357 -15.38 -4.03 -2.74
N TRP A 358 -14.19 -4.51 -2.38
CA TRP A 358 -13.94 -5.85 -1.90
C TRP A 358 -13.30 -5.79 -0.51
N ASN A 359 -13.95 -6.37 0.48
CA ASN A 359 -13.47 -6.45 1.85
C ASN A 359 -12.66 -7.74 2.05
N LEU A 360 -11.39 -7.58 2.45
CA LEU A 360 -10.48 -8.67 2.81
C LEU A 360 -10.07 -8.48 4.29
N SER A 361 -10.86 -9.06 5.19
CA SER A 361 -10.59 -9.05 6.64
C SER A 361 -9.68 -10.21 7.06
N LEU A 362 -8.64 -10.45 6.28
CA LEU A 362 -7.71 -11.57 6.42
C LEU A 362 -6.27 -11.07 6.57
N GLY A 363 -5.38 -11.94 7.02
CA GLY A 363 -3.98 -11.59 7.19
C GLY A 363 -3.10 -12.81 7.39
N GLY A 364 -1.88 -12.73 6.87
CA GLY A 364 -0.85 -13.74 7.08
C GLY A 364 0.18 -13.32 8.14
N GLY A 365 1.38 -13.87 8.03
CA GLY A 365 2.52 -13.43 8.85
C GLY A 365 2.89 -11.95 8.62
N SER A 366 3.73 -11.40 9.51
CA SER A 366 4.41 -10.13 9.25
C SER A 366 5.21 -10.24 7.96
N TYR A 367 5.13 -9.24 7.08
CA TYR A 367 6.01 -9.18 5.91
C TYR A 367 7.48 -8.96 6.36
N LYS A 368 8.44 -9.35 5.52
CA LYS A 368 9.86 -9.02 5.71
C LYS A 368 10.08 -7.57 5.28
N ASN A 369 10.68 -6.75 6.15
CA ASN A 369 10.74 -5.27 6.07
C ASN A 369 11.03 -4.60 4.71
N GLU A 370 11.61 -5.31 3.74
CA GLU A 370 12.22 -4.73 2.54
C GLU A 370 11.44 -5.00 1.24
N GLU A 371 10.48 -5.93 1.24
CA GLU A 371 9.76 -6.36 0.02
C GLU A 371 8.24 -6.47 0.24
N PHE A 372 7.48 -6.30 -0.84
CA PHE A 372 6.03 -6.51 -0.87
C PHE A 372 5.75 -8.00 -1.05
N SER A 373 4.76 -8.54 -0.33
CA SER A 373 4.38 -9.95 -0.51
C SER A 373 3.75 -10.20 -1.88
N ASP A 374 3.83 -11.45 -2.34
CA ASP A 374 3.21 -11.88 -3.60
C ASP A 374 1.72 -11.61 -3.65
N PHE A 375 1.05 -11.81 -2.51
CA PHE A 375 -0.38 -11.59 -2.44
C PHE A 375 -0.73 -10.10 -2.52
N ALA A 376 0.06 -9.21 -1.89
CA ALA A 376 -0.10 -7.76 -2.05
C ALA A 376 0.16 -7.29 -3.50
N ILE A 377 1.18 -7.87 -4.16
CA ILE A 377 1.48 -7.62 -5.57
C ILE A 377 0.31 -8.02 -6.46
N GLU A 378 -0.32 -9.15 -6.18
CA GLU A 378 -1.48 -9.63 -6.92
C GLU A 378 -2.73 -8.79 -6.65
N LEU A 379 -2.96 -8.35 -5.40
CA LEU A 379 -4.03 -7.39 -5.11
C LEU A 379 -3.84 -6.09 -5.89
N ASP A 380 -2.61 -5.58 -5.97
CA ASP A 380 -2.31 -4.40 -6.77
C ASP A 380 -2.62 -4.62 -8.26
N HIS A 381 -2.26 -5.80 -8.80
CA HIS A 381 -2.56 -6.18 -10.17
C HIS A 381 -4.07 -6.28 -10.46
N LEU A 382 -4.81 -7.00 -9.61
CA LEU A 382 -6.24 -7.22 -9.77
C LEU A 382 -7.01 -5.90 -9.62
N SER A 383 -6.55 -5.00 -8.74
CA SER A 383 -7.12 -3.66 -8.59
C SER A 383 -7.01 -2.85 -9.87
N ASP A 384 -5.82 -2.85 -10.51
CA ASP A 384 -5.61 -2.17 -11.79
C ASP A 384 -6.37 -2.84 -12.94
N GLN A 385 -6.44 -4.18 -12.97
CA GLN A 385 -7.09 -4.93 -14.04
C GLN A 385 -8.61 -4.76 -14.04
N TYR A 386 -9.25 -4.84 -12.87
CA TYR A 386 -10.72 -4.85 -12.75
C TYR A 386 -11.31 -3.50 -12.29
N GLY A 387 -10.45 -2.54 -11.94
CA GLY A 387 -10.87 -1.23 -11.43
C GLY A 387 -11.62 -1.34 -10.09
N VAL A 388 -11.15 -2.22 -9.20
CA VAL A 388 -11.76 -2.48 -7.88
C VAL A 388 -10.88 -1.93 -6.76
N LEU A 389 -11.51 -1.49 -5.67
CA LEU A 389 -10.83 -1.10 -4.44
C LEU A 389 -10.91 -2.23 -3.41
N PHE A 390 -9.76 -2.79 -3.05
CA PHE A 390 -9.64 -3.67 -1.89
C PHE A 390 -9.51 -2.85 -0.61
N VAL A 391 -10.26 -3.24 0.42
CA VAL A 391 -10.14 -2.72 1.77
C VAL A 391 -9.64 -3.85 2.65
N VAL A 392 -8.46 -3.65 3.26
CA VAL A 392 -7.69 -4.71 3.92
C VAL A 392 -7.42 -4.33 5.37
N ALA A 393 -7.61 -5.26 6.30
CA ALA A 393 -7.24 -5.07 7.70
C ALA A 393 -5.71 -4.99 7.85
N SER A 394 -5.19 -4.14 8.74
CA SER A 394 -3.73 -4.03 8.98
C SER A 394 -3.12 -5.29 9.64
N GLY A 395 -3.98 -6.13 10.20
CA GLY A 395 -3.63 -7.36 10.91
C GLY A 395 -3.47 -7.17 12.41
N ASN A 396 -3.44 -8.29 13.14
CA ASN A 396 -3.38 -8.32 14.59
C ASN A 396 -2.02 -8.83 15.11
N TYR A 397 -1.43 -8.09 16.04
CA TYR A 397 -0.28 -8.49 16.84
C TYR A 397 -0.78 -9.11 18.16
N ILE A 398 -0.49 -10.39 18.37
CA ILE A 398 -0.91 -11.13 19.56
C ILE A 398 0.35 -11.40 20.42
N PRO A 399 0.56 -10.66 21.51
CA PRO A 399 1.78 -10.76 22.33
C PRO A 399 1.97 -12.15 22.96
N TYR A 400 0.88 -12.89 23.14
CA TYR A 400 0.86 -14.23 23.73
C TYR A 400 1.25 -15.35 22.75
N ASN A 401 1.32 -15.08 21.45
CA ASN A 401 1.77 -16.05 20.45
C ASN A 401 3.32 -16.21 20.41
N TYR A 402 4.04 -15.45 21.23
CA TYR A 402 5.49 -15.49 21.34
C TYR A 402 5.92 -16.36 22.52
N ASN A 403 7.10 -16.98 22.41
CA ASN A 403 7.69 -17.80 23.47
C ASN A 403 9.07 -17.25 23.88
N PRO A 404 9.23 -16.63 25.07
CA PRO A 404 8.17 -16.34 26.05
C PRO A 404 7.20 -15.24 25.56
N PRO A 405 5.99 -15.14 26.14
CA PRO A 405 5.02 -14.08 25.82
C PRO A 405 5.60 -12.68 25.97
N LEU A 406 5.27 -11.80 25.04
CA LEU A 406 5.69 -10.40 25.06
C LEU A 406 4.76 -9.53 25.92
N SER A 407 5.23 -8.34 26.29
CA SER A 407 4.37 -7.36 26.96
C SER A 407 3.27 -6.85 26.02
N VAL A 408 2.08 -6.57 26.56
CA VAL A 408 0.99 -5.96 25.80
C VAL A 408 1.32 -4.49 25.49
N ARG A 409 1.26 -4.10 24.22
CA ARG A 409 1.49 -2.72 23.78
C ARG A 409 0.44 -1.77 24.37
N ARG A 410 0.88 -0.76 25.10
CA ARG A 410 0.05 0.32 25.66
C ARG A 410 0.19 1.60 24.82
N TRP A 411 -0.60 2.62 25.15
CA TRP A 411 -0.46 3.96 24.60
C TRP A 411 -0.18 4.99 25.72
N PRO A 412 0.78 5.92 25.54
CA PRO A 412 1.75 5.99 24.46
C PRO A 412 2.69 4.77 24.46
N VAL A 413 3.27 4.48 23.28
CA VAL A 413 4.10 3.28 23.10
C VAL A 413 5.45 3.45 23.80
N ASN A 414 5.80 2.48 24.64
CA ASN A 414 7.09 2.39 25.31
C ASN A 414 7.80 1.10 24.88
N GLY A 415 8.87 1.24 24.08
CA GLY A 415 9.67 0.11 23.58
C GLY A 415 9.36 -0.28 22.13
N THR A 416 9.98 -1.39 21.70
CA THR A 416 9.87 -1.93 20.32
C THR A 416 9.07 -3.22 20.35
N TYR A 417 8.12 -3.33 19.43
CA TYR A 417 7.24 -4.49 19.28
C TYR A 417 7.35 -5.05 17.85
N PRO A 418 7.19 -6.36 17.64
CA PRO A 418 7.11 -6.97 16.31
C PRO A 418 5.69 -6.84 15.74
N ASP A 419 5.23 -5.59 15.64
CA ASP A 419 3.84 -5.22 15.34
C ASP A 419 3.69 -4.56 13.95
N LEU A 420 4.57 -4.89 13.02
CA LEU A 420 4.47 -4.47 11.62
C LEU A 420 3.26 -5.13 10.95
N LEU A 421 2.75 -4.48 9.90
CA LEU A 421 1.60 -4.93 9.11
C LEU A 421 1.65 -6.41 8.73
N SER A 422 0.49 -7.05 8.63
CA SER A 422 0.35 -8.39 8.06
C SER A 422 0.23 -8.33 6.53
N SER A 423 0.73 -9.32 5.81
CA SER A 423 0.39 -9.50 4.40
C SER A 423 -1.11 -9.81 4.25
N PRO A 424 -1.84 -9.25 3.26
CA PRO A 424 -1.39 -8.41 2.14
C PRO A 424 -1.62 -6.89 2.37
N SER A 425 -1.71 -6.45 3.62
CA SER A 425 -2.13 -5.08 3.96
C SER A 425 -1.11 -3.99 3.60
N GLU A 426 0.07 -4.37 3.12
CA GLU A 426 1.06 -3.50 2.54
C GLU A 426 0.78 -3.09 1.08
N SER A 427 -0.21 -3.71 0.40
CA SER A 427 -0.61 -3.36 -0.97
C SER A 427 -0.77 -1.84 -1.15
N VAL A 428 -0.19 -1.31 -2.22
CA VAL A 428 -0.15 0.14 -2.45
C VAL A 428 -1.42 0.67 -3.10
N ARG A 429 -2.19 -0.20 -3.78
CA ARG A 429 -3.53 0.09 -4.32
C ARG A 429 -4.61 -0.02 -3.24
N SER A 430 -4.50 -1.01 -2.35
CA SER A 430 -5.50 -1.26 -1.29
C SER A 430 -5.60 -0.13 -0.27
N LEU A 431 -6.78 0.03 0.32
CA LEU A 431 -7.02 0.90 1.47
C LEU A 431 -6.87 0.09 2.77
N THR A 432 -5.78 0.33 3.49
CA THR A 432 -5.43 -0.43 4.70
C THR A 432 -5.99 0.22 5.96
N VAL A 433 -6.63 -0.57 6.82
CA VAL A 433 -7.38 -0.09 7.98
C VAL A 433 -6.82 -0.66 9.28
N GLY A 434 -6.36 0.22 10.16
CA GLY A 434 -6.00 -0.11 11.54
C GLY A 434 -7.15 0.11 12.53
N SER A 435 -6.92 -0.24 13.80
CA SER A 435 -7.96 -0.20 14.84
C SER A 435 -7.65 0.77 15.99
N ILE A 436 -8.68 1.49 16.44
CA ILE A 436 -8.68 2.31 17.66
C ILE A 436 -9.80 1.88 18.63
N ALA A 437 -9.61 2.16 19.92
CA ALA A 437 -10.62 1.94 20.95
C ALA A 437 -11.71 3.04 20.91
N HIS A 438 -12.94 2.66 21.25
CA HIS A 438 -14.10 3.55 21.21
C HIS A 438 -14.80 3.71 22.56
N LEU A 439 -14.55 2.77 23.47
CA LEU A 439 -15.01 2.78 24.85
C LEU A 439 -13.82 2.47 25.75
N GLU A 440 -13.91 2.84 27.02
CA GLU A 440 -12.92 2.51 28.05
C GLU A 440 -13.59 2.10 29.36
N THR A 441 -12.98 1.15 30.04
CA THR A 441 -13.32 0.65 31.38
C THR A 441 -12.05 0.47 32.21
N HIS A 442 -12.19 0.22 33.51
CA HIS A 442 -11.05 0.06 34.42
C HIS A 442 -10.03 -1.02 34.02
N ASP A 443 -10.47 -2.05 33.32
CA ASP A 443 -9.70 -3.21 32.86
C ASP A 443 -9.31 -3.13 31.38
N SER A 444 -9.69 -2.05 30.67
CA SER A 444 -9.28 -1.81 29.28
C SER A 444 -7.77 -1.59 29.16
N TYR A 445 -7.18 -2.02 28.04
CA TYR A 445 -5.76 -1.83 27.82
C TYR A 445 -5.36 -0.40 27.40
N VAL A 446 -6.25 0.32 26.72
CA VAL A 446 -6.04 1.67 26.18
C VAL A 446 -7.30 2.51 26.34
N LYS A 447 -7.18 3.83 26.18
CA LYS A 447 -8.28 4.79 26.31
C LYS A 447 -9.04 4.98 25.01
N VAL A 448 -10.19 5.65 25.11
CA VAL A 448 -11.00 6.06 23.96
C VAL A 448 -10.16 6.89 22.97
N GLY A 449 -10.16 6.48 21.70
CA GLY A 449 -9.44 7.13 20.61
C GLY A 449 -7.98 6.71 20.45
N GLU A 450 -7.42 5.91 21.35
CA GLU A 450 -6.05 5.40 21.25
C GLU A 450 -5.98 4.12 20.39
N PRO A 451 -4.84 3.82 19.74
CA PRO A 451 -4.69 2.63 18.91
C PRO A 451 -4.80 1.39 19.78
N THR A 452 -5.57 0.40 19.33
CA THR A 452 -5.72 -0.82 20.12
C THR A 452 -4.39 -1.58 20.19
N PRO A 453 -4.13 -2.31 21.30
CA PRO A 453 -2.88 -3.05 21.49
C PRO A 453 -2.57 -4.07 20.38
N TYR A 454 -3.62 -4.68 19.82
CA TYR A 454 -3.50 -5.68 18.77
C TYR A 454 -3.30 -5.07 17.39
N SER A 455 -3.69 -3.81 17.14
CA SER A 455 -3.57 -3.24 15.79
C SER A 455 -2.11 -3.22 15.37
N ARG A 456 -1.78 -3.90 14.28
CA ARG A 456 -0.47 -3.72 13.65
C ARG A 456 -0.36 -2.31 13.08
N ARG A 457 0.89 -1.87 12.92
CA ARG A 457 1.26 -0.51 12.53
C ARG A 457 2.19 -0.54 11.34
N GLY A 458 2.29 0.60 10.68
CA GLY A 458 3.32 0.82 9.68
C GLY A 458 4.70 1.16 10.27
N PRO A 459 5.61 1.65 9.41
CA PRO A 459 5.39 1.80 7.98
C PRO A 459 5.24 0.42 7.29
N GLY A 460 4.72 0.39 6.07
CA GLY A 460 4.85 -0.77 5.19
C GLY A 460 6.27 -0.91 4.62
N PRO A 461 6.51 -1.84 3.68
CA PRO A 461 7.80 -1.99 3.02
C PRO A 461 8.32 -0.65 2.52
N VAL A 462 9.62 -0.44 2.71
CA VAL A 462 10.33 0.76 2.20
C VAL A 462 9.70 2.06 2.72
N PHE A 463 9.29 2.08 4.00
CA PHE A 463 8.74 3.26 4.67
C PHE A 463 7.46 3.83 4.01
N THR A 464 6.69 2.98 3.33
CA THR A 464 5.39 3.38 2.79
C THR A 464 4.44 3.71 3.96
N PRO A 465 3.87 4.93 4.04
CA PRO A 465 2.97 5.30 5.13
C PRO A 465 1.73 4.41 5.14
N LYS A 466 1.54 3.69 6.24
CA LYS A 466 0.44 2.76 6.50
C LYS A 466 0.20 2.70 8.03
N PRO A 467 -0.99 2.28 8.51
CA PRO A 467 -2.22 2.07 7.73
C PRO A 467 -2.65 3.36 7.03
N ASP A 468 -3.55 3.28 6.05
CA ASP A 468 -4.04 4.48 5.37
C ASP A 468 -4.98 5.28 6.30
N VAL A 469 -5.85 4.57 7.01
CA VAL A 469 -6.82 5.10 7.98
C VAL A 469 -6.98 4.15 9.17
N VAL A 470 -7.69 4.59 10.20
CA VAL A 470 -8.13 3.74 11.31
C VAL A 470 -9.64 3.83 11.50
N HIS A 471 -10.23 2.78 12.07
CA HIS A 471 -11.60 2.81 12.56
C HIS A 471 -11.74 2.00 13.85
N LEU A 472 -12.95 1.95 14.40
CA LEU A 472 -13.26 1.11 15.57
C LEU A 472 -13.10 -0.36 15.21
N GLY A 473 -12.29 -1.10 15.97
CA GLY A 473 -12.21 -2.55 15.86
C GLY A 473 -12.53 -3.29 17.16
N GLY A 474 -12.99 -2.59 18.21
CA GLY A 474 -13.30 -3.16 19.53
C GLY A 474 -12.15 -3.04 20.52
N GLY A 475 -12.47 -2.70 21.76
CA GLY A 475 -11.51 -2.66 22.87
C GLY A 475 -11.20 -4.05 23.41
N VAL A 476 -10.02 -4.18 24.03
CA VAL A 476 -9.52 -5.43 24.64
C VAL A 476 -9.33 -5.22 26.14
N HIS A 477 -9.73 -6.23 26.92
CA HIS A 477 -9.75 -6.22 28.39
C HIS A 477 -8.68 -7.13 28.98
N GLN A 478 -8.27 -6.87 30.22
CA GLN A 478 -7.30 -7.71 30.94
C GLN A 478 -7.96 -9.01 31.46
N ALA A 479 -7.40 -10.20 31.25
CA ALA A 479 -6.10 -10.55 30.66
C ALA A 479 -6.21 -11.02 29.20
N TRP A 480 -6.36 -10.08 28.27
CA TRP A 480 -6.51 -10.26 26.82
C TRP A 480 -7.75 -11.04 26.42
N CYS A 481 -8.91 -10.46 26.72
CA CYS A 481 -10.20 -11.02 26.36
C CYS A 481 -11.15 -9.96 25.81
N SER A 482 -12.22 -10.42 25.17
CA SER A 482 -13.34 -9.56 24.82
C SER A 482 -14.08 -9.10 26.09
N GLY A 483 -14.75 -7.95 26.03
CA GLY A 483 -15.45 -7.37 27.18
C GLY A 483 -16.42 -6.26 26.79
N ASN A 484 -16.81 -5.43 27.75
CA ASN A 484 -17.83 -4.37 27.55
C ASN A 484 -17.38 -3.25 26.58
N THR A 485 -16.10 -3.19 26.22
CA THR A 485 -15.57 -2.25 25.23
C THR A 485 -15.33 -2.88 23.86
N SER A 486 -15.57 -4.18 23.71
CA SER A 486 -15.55 -4.89 22.42
C SER A 486 -16.68 -4.38 21.51
N LEU A 487 -16.54 -4.57 20.20
CA LEU A 487 -17.63 -4.28 19.25
C LEU A 487 -18.64 -5.43 19.23
N ASN A 488 -19.92 -5.08 19.18
CA ASN A 488 -20.98 -6.02 18.90
C ASN A 488 -20.98 -6.42 17.43
N VAL A 489 -21.08 -7.73 17.18
CA VAL A 489 -21.17 -8.38 15.86
C VAL A 489 -22.22 -9.47 15.88
N ILE A 490 -22.76 -9.85 14.73
CA ILE A 490 -23.70 -10.98 14.62
C ILE A 490 -22.90 -12.22 14.24
N GLY A 491 -22.97 -13.27 15.07
CA GLY A 491 -22.30 -14.54 14.86
C GLY A 491 -23.07 -15.53 13.97
N PRO A 492 -22.48 -16.69 13.70
CA PRO A 492 -23.01 -17.69 12.75
C PRO A 492 -24.35 -18.31 13.21
N ASP A 493 -24.66 -18.24 14.50
CA ASP A 493 -25.89 -18.78 15.12
C ASP A 493 -27.00 -17.73 15.28
N ASN A 494 -26.86 -16.57 14.62
CA ASN A 494 -27.77 -15.43 14.72
C ASN A 494 -27.83 -14.74 16.09
N ARG A 495 -26.78 -14.88 16.91
CA ARG A 495 -26.67 -14.13 18.17
C ARG A 495 -25.67 -12.99 18.07
N VAL A 496 -25.79 -12.05 19.00
CA VAL A 496 -24.85 -10.93 19.11
C VAL A 496 -23.69 -11.31 20.03
N TYR A 497 -22.47 -11.10 19.56
CA TYR A 497 -21.22 -11.37 20.27
C TYR A 497 -20.43 -10.07 20.43
N GLY A 498 -19.66 -9.95 21.51
CA GLY A 498 -18.65 -8.90 21.65
C GLY A 498 -17.32 -9.41 21.13
N GLY A 499 -16.71 -8.74 20.16
CA GLY A 499 -15.41 -9.12 19.60
C GLY A 499 -14.46 -7.94 19.39
N PHE A 500 -13.18 -8.25 19.17
CA PHE A 500 -12.21 -7.25 18.75
C PHE A 500 -11.22 -7.76 17.69
N GLY A 501 -10.79 -6.86 16.81
CA GLY A 501 -9.83 -7.14 15.75
C GLY A 501 -9.82 -6.05 14.68
N THR A 502 -8.70 -5.96 13.94
CA THR A 502 -8.63 -5.06 12.77
C THR A 502 -9.58 -5.50 11.65
N SER A 503 -9.92 -6.79 11.60
CA SER A 503 -11.00 -7.39 10.79
C SER A 503 -12.39 -6.80 11.02
N PHE A 504 -12.62 -6.10 12.14
CA PHE A 504 -13.87 -5.39 12.44
C PHE A 504 -13.80 -3.90 12.10
N SER A 505 -12.60 -3.34 11.93
CA SER A 505 -12.42 -1.96 11.47
C SER A 505 -12.51 -1.83 9.95
N ALA A 506 -11.91 -2.77 9.20
CA ALA A 506 -11.97 -2.85 7.74
C ALA A 506 -13.40 -2.84 7.16
N PRO A 507 -14.37 -3.67 7.63
CA PRO A 507 -15.73 -3.71 7.07
C PRO A 507 -16.48 -2.38 7.19
N ILE A 508 -16.22 -1.60 8.22
CA ILE A 508 -16.84 -0.28 8.40
C ILE A 508 -16.37 0.65 7.28
N ILE A 509 -15.06 0.67 7.02
CA ILE A 509 -14.46 1.44 5.92
C ILE A 509 -14.90 0.91 4.55
N SER A 510 -15.06 -0.41 4.38
CA SER A 510 -15.59 -1.02 3.15
C SER A 510 -16.98 -0.49 2.82
N SER A 511 -17.88 -0.43 3.80
CA SER A 511 -19.21 0.13 3.62
C SER A 511 -19.17 1.63 3.29
N MET A 512 -18.30 2.41 3.95
CA MET A 512 -18.10 3.82 3.65
C MET A 512 -17.55 4.05 2.23
N ALA A 513 -16.58 3.25 1.80
CA ALA A 513 -15.97 3.33 0.48
C ALA A 513 -17.00 2.99 -0.62
N ALA A 514 -17.81 1.97 -0.43
CA ALA A 514 -18.85 1.58 -1.39
C ALA A 514 -19.94 2.65 -1.53
N ASN A 515 -20.35 3.28 -0.43
CA ASN A 515 -21.30 4.39 -0.44
C ASN A 515 -20.71 5.67 -1.06
N THR A 516 -19.43 5.95 -0.80
CA THR A 516 -18.71 7.07 -1.45
C THR A 516 -18.64 6.83 -2.95
N TRP A 517 -18.24 5.63 -3.38
CA TRP A 517 -18.15 5.24 -4.78
C TRP A 517 -19.49 5.43 -5.49
N ARG A 518 -20.56 4.84 -4.94
CA ARG A 518 -21.92 4.94 -5.49
C ARG A 518 -22.37 6.40 -5.68
N SER A 519 -22.08 7.25 -4.70
CA SER A 519 -22.46 8.66 -4.76
C SER A 519 -21.81 9.39 -5.95
N LEU A 520 -20.60 8.97 -6.34
CA LEU A 520 -19.86 9.52 -7.48
C LEU A 520 -20.35 8.97 -8.83
N GLU A 521 -20.78 7.70 -8.90
CA GLU A 521 -21.21 7.06 -10.17
C GLU A 521 -22.39 7.75 -10.85
N GLY A 522 -23.19 8.52 -10.11
CA GLY A 522 -24.28 9.33 -10.67
C GLY A 522 -23.82 10.58 -11.43
N ASN A 523 -22.52 10.87 -11.50
CA ASN A 523 -21.98 12.10 -12.09
C ASN A 523 -21.28 11.83 -13.44
N PRO A 524 -21.85 12.27 -14.59
CA PRO A 524 -21.27 12.00 -15.91
C PRO A 524 -19.95 12.73 -16.16
N ASN A 525 -19.60 13.73 -15.33
CA ASN A 525 -18.39 14.53 -15.48
C ASN A 525 -17.20 13.95 -14.69
N ILE A 526 -17.38 12.83 -13.99
CA ILE A 526 -16.37 12.23 -13.13
C ILE A 526 -16.10 10.81 -13.57
N SER A 527 -14.83 10.53 -13.87
CA SER A 527 -14.34 9.16 -13.95
C SER A 527 -14.05 8.66 -12.54
N VAL A 528 -14.92 7.79 -12.01
CA VAL A 528 -14.73 7.20 -10.68
C VAL A 528 -13.65 6.13 -10.76
N SER A 529 -12.67 6.21 -9.86
CA SER A 529 -11.56 5.25 -9.79
C SER A 529 -11.30 4.81 -8.34
N PRO A 530 -10.64 3.66 -8.14
CA PRO A 530 -10.20 3.22 -6.81
C PRO A 530 -9.35 4.27 -6.09
N SER A 531 -8.43 4.92 -6.81
CA SER A 531 -7.58 5.97 -6.25
C SER A 531 -8.35 7.23 -5.84
N LEU A 532 -9.43 7.59 -6.55
CA LEU A 532 -10.29 8.72 -6.15
C LEU A 532 -11.03 8.41 -4.84
N VAL A 533 -11.69 7.25 -4.75
CA VAL A 533 -12.40 6.84 -3.54
C VAL A 533 -11.44 6.69 -2.36
N LYS A 534 -10.28 6.06 -2.58
CA LYS A 534 -9.21 5.99 -1.59
C LYS A 534 -8.77 7.37 -1.11
N ALA A 535 -8.52 8.32 -2.02
CA ALA A 535 -8.15 9.68 -1.65
C ALA A 535 -9.23 10.38 -0.82
N LEU A 536 -10.51 10.24 -1.17
CA LEU A 536 -11.63 10.89 -0.48
C LEU A 536 -11.80 10.35 0.95
N ILE A 537 -11.68 9.04 1.16
CA ILE A 537 -11.74 8.44 2.50
C ILE A 537 -10.55 8.89 3.37
N ILE A 538 -9.33 8.86 2.82
CA ILE A 538 -8.13 9.35 3.51
C ILE A 538 -8.25 10.84 3.84
N HIS A 539 -8.80 11.64 2.92
CA HIS A 539 -9.02 13.06 3.15
C HIS A 539 -10.04 13.32 4.26
N ALA A 540 -11.17 12.60 4.25
CA ALA A 540 -12.18 12.67 5.30
C ALA A 540 -11.58 12.34 6.68
N ALA A 541 -10.67 11.36 6.76
CA ALA A 541 -9.94 11.06 7.98
C ALA A 541 -9.08 12.23 8.46
N GLN A 542 -8.32 12.87 7.56
CA GLN A 542 -7.50 14.04 7.90
C GLN A 542 -8.32 15.22 8.41
N LEU A 543 -9.51 15.45 7.82
CA LEU A 543 -10.38 16.56 8.20
C LEU A 543 -10.91 16.40 9.64
N ASN A 544 -11.19 15.16 10.05
CA ASN A 544 -11.81 14.82 11.33
C ASN A 544 -10.81 14.46 12.44
N SER A 545 -9.53 14.34 12.10
CA SER A 545 -8.49 13.91 13.05
C SER A 545 -7.53 15.05 13.38
N PRO A 546 -6.90 15.01 14.57
CA PRO A 546 -5.80 15.93 14.89
C PRO A 546 -4.63 15.73 13.93
N LYS A 547 -3.69 16.67 13.94
CA LYS A 547 -2.42 16.47 13.24
C LYS A 547 -1.58 15.48 14.03
N TYR A 548 -1.34 14.32 13.44
CA TYR A 548 -0.43 13.31 13.98
C TYR A 548 1.00 13.59 13.55
N ASP A 549 1.96 13.31 14.42
CA ASP A 549 3.37 13.31 14.01
C ASP A 549 3.76 12.06 13.20
N ALA A 550 5.00 12.01 12.71
CA ALA A 550 5.49 10.90 11.90
C ALA A 550 5.36 9.53 12.59
N THR A 551 5.60 9.45 13.90
CA THR A 551 5.54 8.19 14.66
C THR A 551 4.10 7.80 14.93
N GLU A 552 3.26 8.75 15.30
CA GLU A 552 1.83 8.52 15.53
C GLU A 552 1.12 8.03 14.26
N ARG A 553 1.47 8.56 13.09
CA ARG A 553 0.88 8.14 11.80
C ARG A 553 1.14 6.68 11.46
N ARG A 554 2.19 6.05 12.01
CA ARG A 554 2.39 4.61 11.86
C ARG A 554 1.24 3.81 12.47
N TYR A 555 0.57 4.35 13.49
CA TYR A 555 -0.57 3.71 14.15
C TYR A 555 -1.92 4.24 13.65
N TYR A 556 -2.03 5.56 13.46
CA TYR A 556 -3.30 6.20 13.10
C TYR A 556 -3.54 6.34 11.60
N GLY A 557 -2.51 6.21 10.76
CA GLY A 557 -2.59 6.63 9.35
C GLY A 557 -2.99 8.11 9.24
N ALA A 558 -3.95 8.41 8.37
CA ALA A 558 -4.58 9.72 8.28
C ALA A 558 -5.62 10.00 9.39
N GLY A 559 -5.89 9.02 10.26
CA GLY A 559 -6.87 9.08 11.34
C GLY A 559 -8.18 8.38 11.00
N ARG A 560 -9.26 8.78 11.69
CA ARG A 560 -10.59 8.17 11.54
C ARG A 560 -11.52 9.05 10.68
N PRO A 561 -12.05 8.54 9.56
CA PRO A 561 -13.13 9.22 8.87
C PRO A 561 -14.44 9.08 9.67
N GLN A 562 -15.22 10.15 9.79
CA GLN A 562 -16.45 10.13 10.59
C GLN A 562 -17.64 9.49 9.86
N GLY A 563 -17.73 9.69 8.54
CA GLY A 563 -18.84 9.23 7.72
C GLY A 563 -18.63 9.52 6.24
N VAL A 564 -19.63 9.17 5.42
CA VAL A 564 -19.61 9.35 3.96
C VAL A 564 -19.84 10.81 3.57
N LEU A 565 -20.52 11.61 4.41
CA LEU A 565 -20.73 13.02 4.08
C LEU A 565 -19.43 13.81 4.09
N GLU A 566 -18.53 13.50 5.02
CA GLU A 566 -17.24 14.15 5.18
C GLU A 566 -16.25 13.83 4.04
N SER A 567 -16.54 12.80 3.23
CA SER A 567 -15.77 12.49 2.02
C SER A 567 -16.27 13.24 0.78
N LEU A 568 -17.41 13.94 0.86
CA LEU A 568 -18.08 14.57 -0.29
C LEU A 568 -18.52 16.03 -0.06
N TYR A 569 -18.63 16.47 1.20
CA TYR A 569 -19.21 17.76 1.59
C TYR A 569 -18.41 18.44 2.71
N ASP A 570 -18.34 19.76 2.63
CA ASP A 570 -17.65 20.64 3.57
C ASP A 570 -18.54 21.02 4.77
N SER A 571 -17.89 21.37 5.88
CA SER A 571 -18.47 22.26 6.89
C SER A 571 -18.49 23.71 6.40
N ASP A 572 -19.26 24.61 7.03
CA ASP A 572 -19.31 26.02 6.61
C ASP A 572 -17.93 26.73 6.70
N ASP A 573 -17.06 26.25 7.58
CA ASP A 573 -15.73 26.81 7.83
C ASP A 573 -14.61 26.22 6.95
N SER A 574 -14.97 25.43 5.93
CA SER A 574 -14.06 24.75 5.01
C SER A 574 -14.50 24.91 3.55
N PHE A 575 -13.54 24.82 2.64
CA PHE A 575 -13.77 24.84 1.20
C PHE A 575 -12.82 23.89 0.47
N THR A 576 -13.39 22.94 -0.26
CA THR A 576 -12.66 21.81 -0.85
C THR A 576 -12.80 21.72 -2.37
N LEU A 577 -11.64 21.57 -3.03
CA LEU A 577 -11.53 21.30 -4.46
C LEU A 577 -10.88 19.94 -4.71
N VAL A 578 -11.45 19.17 -5.64
CA VAL A 578 -10.97 17.87 -6.10
C VAL A 578 -10.50 17.97 -7.54
N PHE A 579 -9.20 17.81 -7.78
CA PHE A 579 -8.58 17.90 -9.10
C PHE A 579 -8.31 16.51 -9.66
N GLN A 580 -8.61 16.32 -10.94
CA GLN A 580 -8.06 15.22 -11.75
C GLN A 580 -6.96 15.80 -12.64
N ALA A 581 -5.72 15.44 -12.36
CA ALA A 581 -4.55 15.84 -13.15
C ALA A 581 -4.03 14.65 -13.94
N SER A 582 -3.54 14.89 -15.15
CA SER A 582 -2.92 13.88 -16.00
C SER A 582 -1.47 14.28 -16.25
N LEU A 583 -0.51 13.50 -15.73
CA LEU A 583 0.90 13.89 -15.66
C LEU A 583 1.74 13.15 -16.69
N ILE A 584 2.53 13.92 -17.45
CA ILE A 584 3.44 13.41 -18.47
C ILE A 584 4.89 13.66 -18.01
N PRO A 585 5.82 12.70 -18.15
CA PRO A 585 7.23 12.92 -17.85
C PRO A 585 7.78 14.17 -18.57
N ASN A 586 8.66 14.91 -17.89
CA ASN A 586 9.25 16.18 -18.37
C ASN A 586 8.26 17.36 -18.56
N MET A 587 7.02 17.22 -18.13
CA MET A 587 6.05 18.31 -18.04
C MET A 587 5.71 18.62 -16.57
N LYS A 588 5.24 19.85 -16.32
CA LYS A 588 4.62 20.25 -15.05
C LYS A 588 3.14 20.54 -15.32
N TRP A 589 2.26 19.97 -14.50
CA TRP A 589 0.85 20.36 -14.42
C TRP A 589 0.71 21.46 -13.37
N ARG A 590 0.00 22.53 -13.69
CA ARG A 590 -0.16 23.69 -12.80
C ARG A 590 -1.56 24.31 -12.91
N LYS A 591 -2.19 24.53 -11.75
CA LYS A 591 -3.33 25.44 -11.60
C LYS A 591 -2.86 26.71 -10.90
N SER A 592 -2.67 27.76 -11.70
CA SER A 592 -2.33 29.12 -11.23
C SER A 592 -3.59 29.89 -10.81
N ASN A 593 -3.46 30.89 -9.93
CA ASN A 593 -4.60 31.65 -9.40
C ASN A 593 -5.58 30.77 -8.63
N TYR A 594 -5.07 29.97 -7.69
CA TYR A 594 -5.90 29.14 -6.84
C TYR A 594 -6.90 30.00 -6.05
N PRO A 595 -8.20 29.66 -6.03
CA PRO A 595 -9.23 30.49 -5.39
C PRO A 595 -9.15 30.41 -3.86
N ILE A 596 -8.46 31.37 -3.23
CA ILE A 596 -8.39 31.48 -1.78
C ILE A 596 -9.62 32.25 -1.27
N PRO A 597 -10.38 31.71 -0.29
CA PRO A 597 -11.51 32.43 0.32
C PRO A 597 -11.09 33.77 0.94
N GLN A 598 -11.76 34.86 0.58
CA GLN A 598 -11.37 36.22 0.98
C GLN A 598 -11.37 36.41 2.50
N CYS A 599 -12.31 35.79 3.22
CA CYS A 599 -12.35 35.82 4.69
C CYS A 599 -11.11 35.23 5.38
N LEU A 600 -10.25 34.49 4.67
CA LEU A 600 -9.00 33.95 5.18
C LEU A 600 -7.79 34.84 4.88
N ILE A 601 -7.98 35.96 4.17
CA ILE A 601 -6.95 36.96 3.93
C ILE A 601 -7.09 38.08 4.97
N GLN A 602 -6.08 38.22 5.84
CA GLN A 602 -5.98 39.29 6.84
C GLN A 602 -4.69 40.05 6.61
N ASP A 603 -4.76 41.38 6.46
CA ASP A 603 -3.60 42.25 6.19
C ASP A 603 -2.74 41.77 5.02
N GLY A 604 -3.38 41.28 3.94
CA GLY A 604 -2.71 40.73 2.76
C GLY A 604 -2.03 39.37 2.95
N LYS A 605 -2.27 38.69 4.08
CA LYS A 605 -1.70 37.37 4.38
C LYS A 605 -2.78 36.31 4.53
N PHE A 606 -2.51 35.11 4.03
CA PHE A 606 -3.36 33.94 4.25
C PHE A 606 -3.23 33.45 5.69
N LYS A 607 -4.32 33.50 6.46
CA LYS A 607 -4.47 32.86 7.79
C LYS A 607 -5.52 31.76 7.70
N GLY A 608 -5.04 30.52 7.73
CA GLY A 608 -5.90 29.35 7.66
C GLY A 608 -5.11 28.06 7.86
N GLU A 609 -5.77 26.95 7.61
CA GLU A 609 -5.19 25.62 7.49
C GLU A 609 -5.40 25.12 6.07
N ILE A 610 -4.36 24.51 5.49
CA ILE A 610 -4.43 23.84 4.20
C ILE A 610 -4.15 22.36 4.41
N ILE A 611 -5.02 21.51 3.89
CA ILE A 611 -4.97 20.05 4.00
C ILE A 611 -5.05 19.50 2.58
N ILE A 612 -4.12 18.62 2.22
CA ILE A 612 -4.03 18.03 0.89
C ILE A 612 -3.93 16.52 1.02
N THR A 613 -4.74 15.80 0.25
CA THR A 613 -4.55 14.37 -0.02
C THR A 613 -4.39 14.20 -1.52
N ALA A 614 -3.43 13.39 -1.96
CA ALA A 614 -3.43 12.90 -3.32
C ALA A 614 -3.25 11.39 -3.38
N SER A 615 -3.85 10.77 -4.39
CA SER A 615 -3.69 9.35 -4.68
C SER A 615 -3.63 9.11 -6.18
N TYR A 616 -2.76 8.19 -6.60
CA TYR A 616 -2.52 7.83 -8.00
C TYR A 616 -2.07 6.37 -8.12
N ASN A 617 -2.13 5.83 -9.34
CA ASN A 617 -1.74 4.45 -9.63
C ASN A 617 -0.41 4.45 -10.42
N PRO A 618 0.76 4.55 -9.77
CA PRO A 618 2.05 4.49 -10.47
C PRO A 618 2.28 3.10 -11.08
N PRO A 619 3.10 2.96 -12.13
CA PRO A 619 3.54 1.64 -12.57
C PRO A 619 4.24 0.92 -11.43
N LEU A 620 4.00 -0.38 -11.35
CA LEU A 620 4.56 -1.28 -10.34
C LEU A 620 5.42 -2.34 -11.02
N ASP A 621 6.51 -2.76 -10.37
CA ASP A 621 7.42 -3.77 -10.89
C ASP A 621 7.87 -4.74 -9.78
N PRO A 622 7.32 -5.96 -9.74
CA PRO A 622 7.72 -6.99 -8.77
C PRO A 622 9.22 -7.31 -8.79
N ASN A 623 9.90 -7.12 -9.93
CA ASN A 623 11.32 -7.39 -10.05
C ASN A 623 12.20 -6.30 -9.40
N ALA A 624 11.64 -5.14 -9.10
CA ALA A 624 12.36 -3.99 -8.58
C ALA A 624 12.54 -3.99 -7.06
N GLY A 625 12.07 -5.02 -6.34
CA GLY A 625 12.27 -5.17 -4.89
C GLY A 625 11.80 -3.95 -4.11
N SER A 626 12.70 -3.34 -3.34
CA SER A 626 12.44 -2.09 -2.60
C SER A 626 12.06 -0.87 -3.46
N GLU A 627 12.18 -0.96 -4.78
CA GLU A 627 11.68 0.05 -5.72
C GLU A 627 10.44 -0.41 -6.49
N TYR A 628 9.62 -1.25 -5.88
CA TYR A 628 8.36 -1.74 -6.43
C TYR A 628 7.52 -0.63 -7.09
N VAL A 629 7.41 0.54 -6.43
CA VAL A 629 6.75 1.72 -6.98
C VAL A 629 7.67 2.49 -7.93
N ARG A 630 7.29 2.56 -9.22
CA ARG A 630 8.15 3.05 -10.30
C ARG A 630 7.99 4.51 -10.69
N ALA A 631 6.94 5.17 -10.20
CA ALA A 631 6.71 6.60 -10.43
C ALA A 631 6.36 7.33 -9.13
N ASN A 632 6.92 8.52 -8.95
CA ASN A 632 6.59 9.43 -7.86
C ASN A 632 5.95 10.71 -8.41
N VAL A 633 4.88 11.17 -7.76
CA VAL A 633 4.30 12.49 -7.98
C VAL A 633 4.84 13.48 -6.96
N GLU A 634 5.52 14.52 -7.43
CA GLU A 634 5.91 15.66 -6.60
C GLU A 634 4.83 16.72 -6.64
N LEU A 635 4.17 16.92 -5.49
CA LEU A 635 3.17 17.96 -5.29
C LEU A 635 3.77 19.18 -4.59
N SER A 636 3.34 20.34 -5.04
CA SER A 636 3.65 21.60 -4.38
C SER A 636 2.40 22.48 -4.37
N PHE A 637 2.10 23.05 -3.22
CA PHE A 637 1.07 24.07 -3.04
C PHE A 637 1.71 25.28 -2.40
N GLY A 638 1.60 26.44 -3.03
CA GLY A 638 2.27 27.63 -2.55
C GLY A 638 2.09 28.83 -3.46
N VAL A 639 3.10 29.71 -3.48
CA VAL A 639 3.04 31.01 -4.15
C VAL A 639 3.91 30.96 -5.40
N LEU A 640 3.38 31.45 -6.52
CA LEU A 640 4.09 31.59 -7.78
C LEU A 640 5.05 32.78 -7.73
N ASP A 641 6.22 32.60 -8.32
CA ASP A 641 7.25 33.63 -8.52
C ASP A 641 7.77 33.48 -9.96
N GLY A 642 7.14 34.23 -10.87
CA GLY A 642 7.29 34.06 -12.32
C GLY A 642 6.96 32.62 -12.76
N GLU A 643 7.93 31.95 -13.39
CA GLU A 643 7.81 30.56 -13.83
C GLU A 643 8.03 29.53 -12.71
N SER A 644 8.53 29.96 -11.54
CA SER A 644 8.83 29.12 -10.40
C SER A 644 7.70 29.12 -9.36
N MET A 645 7.73 28.18 -8.41
CA MET A 645 6.77 28.13 -7.32
C MET A 645 7.45 27.80 -6.00
N LYS A 646 7.20 28.62 -4.99
CA LYS A 646 7.67 28.39 -3.61
C LYS A 646 6.59 27.67 -2.83
N GLY A 647 6.75 26.36 -2.65
CA GLY A 647 5.86 25.53 -1.84
C GLY A 647 5.77 26.04 -0.39
N LYS A 648 4.55 26.11 0.14
CA LYS A 648 4.25 26.56 1.51
C LYS A 648 3.69 25.44 2.40
N VAL A 649 3.21 24.36 1.79
CA VAL A 649 2.58 23.22 2.48
C VAL A 649 3.43 21.97 2.23
N PRO A 650 4.41 21.67 3.09
CA PRO A 650 5.30 20.52 2.90
C PRO A 650 4.53 19.20 3.03
N MET A 651 5.01 18.17 2.35
CA MET A 651 4.52 16.81 2.54
C MET A 651 4.84 16.36 3.96
N GLU A 652 3.90 15.67 4.61
CA GLU A 652 4.18 15.08 5.90
C GLU A 652 5.04 13.81 5.74
N GLY A 653 6.31 13.86 6.12
CA GLY A 653 7.28 12.76 5.98
C GLY A 653 7.44 11.88 7.23
N GLU A 654 8.05 10.71 7.04
CA GLU A 654 8.50 9.83 8.13
C GLU A 654 9.75 10.41 8.83
N LYS A 655 10.04 9.99 10.07
CA LYS A 655 11.28 10.34 10.79
C LYS A 655 12.11 9.08 11.03
N GLY A 656 13.39 9.13 10.64
CA GLY A 656 14.35 8.05 10.87
C GLY A 656 15.10 8.24 12.19
N SER A 657 15.50 7.13 12.81
CA SER A 657 16.29 7.16 14.05
C SER A 657 17.80 7.20 13.81
N SER A 658 18.29 6.78 12.62
CA SER A 658 19.72 6.87 12.22
C SER A 658 19.98 6.55 10.73
N GLY A 659 21.17 6.92 10.23
CA GLY A 659 21.67 6.84 8.83
C GLY A 659 20.90 5.98 7.82
N TYR A 660 20.99 4.66 7.93
CA TYR A 660 20.35 3.72 6.99
C TYR A 660 18.81 3.85 6.96
N GLU A 661 18.17 3.98 8.14
CA GLU A 661 16.73 4.22 8.26
C GLU A 661 16.35 5.59 7.69
N SER A 662 17.17 6.61 7.94
CA SER A 662 16.97 7.95 7.37
C SER A 662 17.03 7.93 5.85
N ALA A 663 17.94 7.17 5.23
CA ALA A 663 18.02 7.00 3.79
C ALA A 663 16.81 6.22 3.24
N GLN A 664 16.37 5.16 3.92
CA GLN A 664 15.14 4.43 3.57
C GLN A 664 13.89 5.31 3.69
N ILE A 665 13.86 6.26 4.61
CA ILE A 665 12.76 7.22 4.78
C ILE A 665 12.76 8.30 3.72
N GLU A 666 13.92 8.93 3.48
CA GLU A 666 14.07 9.96 2.45
C GLU A 666 13.71 9.41 1.06
N HIS A 667 14.04 8.14 0.81
CA HIS A 667 13.83 7.49 -0.48
C HIS A 667 12.63 6.56 -0.56
N GLY A 668 11.94 6.27 0.54
CA GLY A 668 10.84 5.31 0.61
C GLY A 668 9.48 5.98 0.71
N GLY A 669 9.24 6.74 1.79
CA GLY A 669 7.99 7.50 1.99
C GLY A 669 7.74 8.51 0.86
N LYS A 670 8.81 9.00 0.23
CA LYS A 670 8.72 9.82 -1.00
C LYS A 670 8.03 9.10 -2.15
N TRP A 671 8.08 7.78 -2.27
CA TRP A 671 7.52 7.05 -3.41
C TRP A 671 6.13 6.46 -3.16
N SER A 672 5.58 6.63 -1.96
CA SER A 672 4.20 6.22 -1.67
C SER A 672 3.21 6.84 -2.67
N PRO A 673 2.25 6.07 -3.21
CA PRO A 673 1.23 6.60 -4.10
C PRO A 673 0.17 7.47 -3.40
N VAL A 674 0.21 7.54 -2.06
CA VAL A 674 -0.62 8.45 -1.27
C VAL A 674 0.26 9.59 -0.75
N LYS A 675 -0.13 10.83 -1.05
CA LYS A 675 0.53 12.05 -0.54
C LYS A 675 -0.39 12.76 0.42
N ILE A 676 0.14 13.08 1.60
CA ILE A 676 -0.57 13.84 2.62
C ILE A 676 0.24 15.08 2.97
N HIS A 677 -0.42 16.25 2.94
CA HIS A 677 0.18 17.52 3.35
C HIS A 677 -0.78 18.26 4.28
N ARG A 678 -0.27 18.83 5.36
CA ARG A 678 -1.08 19.62 6.29
C ARG A 678 -0.27 20.71 6.97
N GLN A 679 -0.70 21.97 6.78
CA GLN A 679 -0.04 23.13 7.37
C GLN A 679 -1.05 24.16 7.90
N ARG A 680 -0.80 24.65 9.12
CA ARG A 680 -1.55 25.75 9.75
C ARG A 680 -0.71 27.03 9.71
N PHE A 681 -1.36 28.16 9.46
CA PHE A 681 -0.73 29.48 9.38
C PHE A 681 -1.38 30.49 10.36
N PRO A 682 -1.22 30.30 11.69
CA PRO A 682 -1.85 31.18 12.68
C PRO A 682 -1.35 32.63 12.61
N ASN A 683 -0.10 32.84 12.21
CA ASN A 683 0.52 34.17 12.07
C ASN A 683 0.38 34.76 10.66
N GLY A 684 -0.36 34.08 9.79
CA GLY A 684 -0.49 34.42 8.37
C GLY A 684 0.75 34.08 7.55
N ILE A 685 0.58 33.96 6.25
CA ILE A 685 1.69 33.85 5.29
C ILE A 685 1.44 34.70 4.05
N SER A 686 2.46 35.46 3.65
CA SER A 686 2.41 36.30 2.45
C SER A 686 2.44 35.44 1.19
N GLY A 687 1.64 35.86 0.21
CA GLY A 687 1.60 35.28 -1.12
C GLY A 687 0.59 35.98 -2.01
N ASP A 688 1.04 36.45 -3.17
CA ASP A 688 0.19 37.18 -4.10
C ASP A 688 -0.63 36.22 -4.96
N VAL A 689 0.06 35.34 -5.69
CA VAL A 689 -0.58 34.36 -6.58
C VAL A 689 -0.35 32.96 -6.06
N TRP A 690 -1.41 32.36 -5.51
CA TRP A 690 -1.38 30.96 -5.07
C TRP A 690 -1.55 30.00 -6.24
N GLY A 691 -0.92 28.83 -6.14
CA GLY A 691 -0.99 27.79 -7.15
C GLY A 691 -0.79 26.39 -6.60
N LEU A 692 -1.33 25.43 -7.35
CA LEU A 692 -1.11 24.00 -7.15
C LEU A 692 -0.33 23.46 -8.34
N GLN A 693 0.72 22.69 -8.09
CA GLN A 693 1.56 22.10 -9.12
C GLN A 693 1.85 20.63 -8.83
N ALA A 694 1.87 19.82 -9.87
CA ALA A 694 2.26 18.42 -9.83
C ALA A 694 3.23 18.11 -10.97
N LYS A 695 4.18 17.21 -10.74
CA LYS A 695 5.01 16.61 -11.79
C LYS A 695 5.31 15.16 -11.45
N VAL A 696 5.51 14.34 -12.48
CA VAL A 696 5.87 12.93 -12.33
C VAL A 696 7.37 12.74 -12.49
N MET A 697 7.95 11.87 -11.67
CA MET A 697 9.33 11.41 -11.79
C MET A 697 9.37 9.89 -11.81
N LEU A 698 10.01 9.32 -12.83
CA LEU A 698 10.19 7.88 -12.96
C LEU A 698 11.46 7.41 -12.24
N ARG A 699 11.47 6.14 -11.79
CA ARG A 699 12.68 5.43 -11.35
C ARG A 699 13.66 5.24 -12.52
N ALA A 700 14.92 4.92 -12.23
CA ALA A 700 15.89 4.57 -13.27
C ALA A 700 15.44 3.29 -14.00
N ASN A 701 15.65 3.22 -15.32
CA ASN A 701 15.26 2.13 -16.21
C ASN A 701 13.75 1.83 -16.29
N GLU A 702 12.91 2.69 -15.72
CA GLU A 702 11.47 2.61 -15.96
C GLU A 702 11.19 3.11 -17.39
N PRO A 703 10.47 2.33 -18.22
CA PRO A 703 10.08 2.77 -19.55
C PRO A 703 9.28 4.07 -19.51
N VAL A 704 9.24 4.79 -20.64
CA VAL A 704 8.32 5.92 -20.78
C VAL A 704 6.91 5.40 -20.55
N LEU A 705 6.12 6.16 -19.78
CA LEU A 705 4.75 5.76 -19.47
C LEU A 705 3.95 5.64 -20.78
N PRO A 706 3.27 4.52 -21.04
CA PRO A 706 2.46 4.36 -22.25
C PRO A 706 1.25 5.30 -22.24
N ASN A 707 0.74 5.64 -21.06
CA ASN A 707 -0.33 6.60 -20.83
C ASN A 707 0.13 7.64 -19.78
N PRO A 708 -0.39 8.88 -19.83
CA PRO A 708 -0.21 9.83 -18.73
C PRO A 708 -0.60 9.23 -17.37
N LEU A 709 0.10 9.65 -16.31
CA LEU A 709 -0.21 9.23 -14.96
C LEU A 709 -1.33 10.11 -14.39
N ASP A 710 -2.52 9.54 -14.25
CA ASP A 710 -3.65 10.22 -13.63
C ASP A 710 -3.51 10.29 -12.11
N VAL A 711 -3.79 11.47 -11.56
CA VAL A 711 -3.65 11.81 -10.14
C VAL A 711 -4.89 12.52 -9.65
N ASN A 712 -5.49 12.00 -8.57
CA ASN A 712 -6.56 12.68 -7.85
C ASN A 712 -5.93 13.50 -6.72
N ILE A 713 -6.17 14.81 -6.70
CA ILE A 713 -5.64 15.73 -5.68
C ILE A 713 -6.82 16.45 -5.01
N ILE A 714 -6.97 16.31 -3.70
CA ILE A 714 -8.00 16.96 -2.90
C ILE A 714 -7.33 18.01 -2.03
N VAL A 715 -7.81 19.25 -2.11
CA VAL A 715 -7.29 20.39 -1.34
C VAL A 715 -8.43 21.02 -0.56
N THR A 716 -8.33 21.02 0.77
CA THR A 716 -9.22 21.75 1.66
C THR A 716 -8.51 22.97 2.23
N ILE A 717 -9.16 24.13 2.14
CA ILE A 717 -8.79 25.34 2.85
C ILE A 717 -9.80 25.55 3.98
N ARG A 718 -9.31 25.72 5.22
CA ARG A 718 -10.15 25.78 6.43
C ARG A 718 -9.75 26.94 7.34
N SER A 719 -10.74 27.53 8.01
CA SER A 719 -10.46 28.56 9.03
C SER A 719 -9.85 27.96 10.31
N LEU A 720 -9.11 28.79 11.06
CA LEU A 720 -8.54 28.40 12.35
C LEU A 720 -9.51 28.69 13.52
N ASP A 721 -10.41 29.65 13.33
CA ASP A 721 -11.33 30.21 14.32
C ASP A 721 -12.79 29.74 14.13
N GLY A 722 -13.09 28.96 13.08
CA GLY A 722 -14.44 28.48 12.80
C GLY A 722 -15.29 29.49 12.03
N ASN A 723 -14.69 30.40 11.26
CA ASN A 723 -15.42 31.33 10.40
C ASN A 723 -16.28 30.60 9.37
N ASN A 724 -17.60 30.65 9.56
CA ASN A 724 -18.59 29.97 8.70
C ASN A 724 -18.78 30.59 7.30
N SER A 725 -18.04 31.66 6.96
CA SER A 725 -18.12 32.29 5.65
C SER A 725 -17.22 31.61 4.61
N VAL A 726 -16.26 30.78 5.05
CA VAL A 726 -15.20 30.19 4.20
C VAL A 726 -15.75 29.49 2.97
N HIS A 727 -16.77 28.64 3.13
CA HIS A 727 -17.34 27.93 1.99
C HIS A 727 -17.94 28.90 0.96
N SER A 728 -18.73 29.87 1.43
CA SER A 728 -19.39 30.86 0.56
C SER A 728 -18.39 31.77 -0.15
N ASP A 729 -17.32 32.18 0.55
CA ASP A 729 -16.23 32.99 0.03
C ASP A 729 -15.40 32.19 -0.99
N GLY A 730 -15.18 30.90 -0.74
CA GLY A 730 -14.51 29.98 -1.65
C GLY A 730 -15.27 29.79 -2.96
N ILE A 731 -16.60 29.66 -2.91
CA ILE A 731 -17.45 29.62 -4.12
C ILE A 731 -17.27 30.89 -4.94
N ARG A 732 -17.37 32.08 -4.31
CA ARG A 732 -17.21 33.36 -5.01
C ARG A 732 -15.81 33.51 -5.61
N ALA A 733 -14.77 33.08 -4.88
CA ALA A 733 -13.40 33.07 -5.38
C ALA A 733 -13.24 32.11 -6.57
N LEU A 734 -13.86 30.94 -6.53
CA LEU A 734 -13.84 29.95 -7.61
C LEU A 734 -14.66 30.41 -8.84
N ASP A 735 -15.79 31.11 -8.66
CA ASP A 735 -16.53 31.73 -9.76
C ASP A 735 -15.65 32.75 -10.51
N ALA A 736 -14.86 33.55 -9.78
CA ALA A 736 -14.00 34.56 -10.36
C ALA A 736 -12.84 34.00 -11.20
N THR A 737 -12.48 32.71 -11.05
CA THR A 737 -11.40 32.10 -11.86
C THR A 737 -11.84 31.70 -13.26
N ASN A 738 -13.16 31.63 -13.53
CA ASN A 738 -13.75 31.06 -14.74
C ASN A 738 -13.26 29.63 -15.06
N TRP A 739 -12.85 28.87 -14.05
CA TRP A 739 -12.50 27.46 -14.24
C TRP A 739 -13.75 26.64 -14.54
N ILE A 740 -13.59 25.63 -15.40
CA ILE A 740 -14.58 24.56 -15.52
C ILE A 740 -14.65 23.85 -14.18
N LYS A 741 -15.86 23.67 -13.66
CA LYS A 741 -16.12 23.03 -12.37
C LYS A 741 -17.43 22.29 -12.39
N ASN A 742 -17.49 21.21 -11.63
CA ASN A 742 -18.70 20.43 -11.39
C ASN A 742 -18.85 20.21 -9.88
N GLN A 743 -20.06 19.98 -9.39
CA GLN A 743 -20.22 19.39 -8.07
C GLN A 743 -19.60 17.98 -8.10
N LEU A 744 -18.94 17.58 -7.02
CA LEU A 744 -18.32 16.25 -6.96
C LEU A 744 -19.38 15.15 -6.94
N SER A 745 -20.38 15.26 -6.06
CA SER A 745 -21.50 14.32 -6.01
C SER A 745 -22.79 15.03 -6.36
N ASN A 746 -23.57 14.44 -7.27
CA ASN A 746 -24.94 14.86 -7.56
C ASN A 746 -25.97 14.02 -6.79
N GLN A 747 -25.52 12.96 -6.11
CA GLN A 747 -26.36 12.11 -5.26
C GLN A 747 -25.99 12.33 -3.80
N LEU A 748 -27.02 12.47 -2.97
CA LEU A 748 -26.82 12.42 -1.52
C LEU A 748 -26.52 10.96 -1.14
N PRO A 749 -25.59 10.72 -0.21
CA PRO A 749 -25.49 9.42 0.44
C PRO A 749 -26.87 9.01 0.95
N ILE A 750 -27.21 7.74 0.77
CA ILE A 750 -28.51 7.22 1.21
C ILE A 750 -28.55 7.38 2.72
N ASN A 751 -29.42 8.27 3.18
CA ASN A 751 -29.75 8.36 4.60
C ASN A 751 -30.58 7.12 4.91
N VAL A 752 -30.08 6.24 5.79
CA VAL A 752 -30.85 5.11 6.31
C VAL A 752 -31.12 5.29 7.79
#